data_AF-A0A423VRT8-F1
#
_entry.id   AF-A0A423VRT8-F1
#
_cell.length_a   1.000
_cell.length_b   1.000
_cell.length_c   1.000
_cell.angle_alpha   90.00
_cell.angle_beta   90.00
_cell.angle_gamma   90.00
#
_symmetry.space_group_name_H-M   'P 1'
#
loop_
_entity.id
_entity.type
_entity.pdbx_description
1 polymer ?
#
loop_
_entity_poly.entity_id
_entity_poly.type
_entity_poly.pdbx_seq_one_letter_code
_entity_poly.pdbx_strand_id
1 'polypeptide(L)'
;MDWLDPDNINHVVIAIARLPATETKDYRGPVFFNPGGPGGSGVWALKDHGKQLQDIVGRNHDIVTFDPRGVGATVPRIECWDSLQKRQNWAMQETPVIDTHPGVMYDVWARATAFQLACEKSHKNTGFLRHISTASHARDMLEILNQMGEERLQYWGFSYGTILGGTFAAMYPDRVERLVSDGNVDYEEWFNSAHINAVRDADAVMDAFYELCHKSGPLKCAFYGSSPANIKERHEAILQRLRLQPTIYMPQTELGSGMPELVTYSKIRKLAATALYRPNYYFTHLAKILAGLEEGDGKPYYDFVTRYGLPFSDVCSAIRVPPEEPLTEDGEGSDDAFPMILCADGKPLPSDPSEFEEYVDEMGRVSQASGVIVSKDRIACAGRQVRPKWRFNGPFEAKTKFPILFVANMADNITPLVSARNNSAGFKDSVVLVQNSYGHTSLAAPSRCTAKAIRDYFQDGKLPADGTTCEPELLPFDLPGHVEMTVSEEDVELTEALALIMIIYEIDNSTVYIYNNYSTSSFDALSAVASLATANTVIFAAVKPPLAKISNVIGRGQTYLITISLYVVSYIVMASATSIGAYAAGTVLYNIGQSGTNILNDILISDITTARWRAFAIGVSFTPFLITVWCAAFIVDSVVAEGGIGWRWGIGMLAILMPFCASFIITTLLYYQGRAKKLALAPGAKITAYDFCSQIDLGGIVLFTAGLVLLLLPMALSGLTPSEWRTPWIIASIVIGGGLLIVLPFYEYHMAKYPLIPPAYFKNITILMCLLLGIIETTLLVPAQISVPRAQMPQVTALFVSFAFVGSSIGSCIAGGIYTNSFRPALWRHLGDDATATMVDSLFNSITGTLPAWGTSERDAINAAYSDVIRYMTYAALGASIPGPLMALLLPDYILPDRHNLVEG
;
A
#
# COMPACT_ATOMS: atom_id res chain seq x y z
N MET A 1 -15.60 18.59 45.09
CA MET A 1 -14.20 18.87 44.68
C MET A 1 -13.28 17.98 45.48
N ASP A 2 -13.40 17.96 46.80
CA ASP A 2 -12.60 17.06 47.65
C ASP A 2 -13.29 15.69 47.81
N TRP A 3 -12.61 14.61 47.42
CA TRP A 3 -13.15 13.26 47.60
C TRP A 3 -13.05 12.74 49.04
N LEU A 4 -12.23 13.38 49.88
CA LEU A 4 -12.10 13.05 51.31
C LEU A 4 -13.11 13.81 52.18
N ASP A 5 -13.88 14.71 51.58
CA ASP A 5 -14.89 15.54 52.24
C ASP A 5 -16.12 15.67 51.33
N PRO A 6 -17.04 14.69 51.35
CA PRO A 6 -18.17 14.63 50.42
C PRO A 6 -19.19 15.76 50.63
N ASP A 7 -19.20 16.43 51.79
CA ASP A 7 -20.07 17.58 52.09
C ASP A 7 -19.52 18.90 51.53
N ASN A 8 -18.37 18.86 50.86
CA ASN A 8 -17.72 20.04 50.29
C ASN A 8 -18.55 20.65 49.14
N ILE A 9 -18.93 21.93 49.31
CA ILE A 9 -19.75 22.67 48.34
C ILE A 9 -19.05 23.05 47.03
N ASN A 10 -17.72 22.94 46.96
CA ASN A 10 -17.00 23.25 45.73
C ASN A 10 -17.08 22.04 44.81
N HIS A 11 -17.34 22.26 43.52
CA HIS A 11 -17.47 21.17 42.54
C HIS A 11 -16.40 21.26 41.45
N VAL A 12 -16.16 20.13 40.80
CA VAL A 12 -15.40 20.05 39.55
C VAL A 12 -16.35 19.45 38.52
N VAL A 13 -16.45 20.07 37.35
CA VAL A 13 -17.29 19.59 36.25
C VAL A 13 -16.37 18.91 35.24
N ILE A 14 -16.44 17.58 35.20
CA ILE A 14 -15.62 16.76 34.31
C ILE A 14 -16.23 16.74 32.92
N ALA A 15 -15.45 17.10 31.90
CA ALA A 15 -15.81 16.92 30.50
C ALA A 15 -15.63 15.45 30.11
N ILE A 16 -16.67 14.85 29.54
CA ILE A 16 -16.72 13.45 29.11
C ILE A 16 -17.11 13.43 27.64
N ALA A 17 -16.44 12.61 26.85
CA ALA A 17 -16.77 12.38 25.45
C ALA A 17 -16.98 10.88 25.20
N ARG A 18 -17.90 10.57 24.29
CA ARG A 18 -18.26 9.20 23.92
C ARG A 18 -18.42 9.10 22.41
N LEU A 19 -17.76 8.10 21.83
CA LEU A 19 -18.01 7.60 20.49
C LEU A 19 -18.89 6.35 20.61
N PRO A 20 -20.16 6.40 20.17
CA PRO A 20 -21.07 5.28 20.33
C PRO A 20 -20.65 4.04 19.53
N ALA A 21 -20.96 2.85 20.05
CA ALA A 21 -20.90 1.59 19.31
C ALA A 21 -21.79 1.66 18.05
N THR A 22 -21.28 1.14 16.93
CA THR A 22 -22.06 1.03 15.69
C THR A 22 -22.70 -0.36 15.52
N GLU A 23 -22.16 -1.38 16.17
CA GLU A 23 -22.68 -2.74 16.18
C GLU A 23 -23.38 -3.05 17.52
N THR A 24 -24.69 -2.79 17.58
CA THR A 24 -25.46 -2.88 18.84
C THR A 24 -25.99 -4.28 19.16
N LYS A 25 -25.93 -5.23 18.22
CA LYS A 25 -26.46 -6.59 18.40
C LYS A 25 -25.62 -7.44 19.36
N ASP A 26 -24.32 -7.17 19.44
CA ASP A 26 -23.37 -7.85 20.34
C ASP A 26 -22.63 -6.81 21.19
N TYR A 27 -23.36 -5.86 21.79
CA TYR A 27 -22.77 -4.76 22.54
C TYR A 27 -22.01 -5.27 23.78
N ARG A 28 -20.75 -4.83 23.96
CA ARG A 28 -19.84 -5.30 25.02
C ARG A 28 -19.40 -4.24 26.02
N GLY A 29 -20.18 -3.17 26.14
CA GLY A 29 -19.94 -2.11 27.11
C GLY A 29 -18.89 -1.08 26.66
N PRO A 30 -18.67 -0.03 27.46
CA PRO A 30 -17.76 1.06 27.14
C PRO A 30 -16.30 0.70 27.46
N VAL A 31 -15.39 1.03 26.55
CA VAL A 31 -13.94 1.05 26.78
C VAL A 31 -13.51 2.49 27.02
N PHE A 32 -12.99 2.74 28.23
CA PHE A 32 -12.42 4.02 28.60
C PHE A 32 -11.01 4.14 28.06
N PHE A 33 -10.58 5.31 27.63
CA PHE A 33 -9.17 5.55 27.31
C PHE A 33 -8.68 6.90 27.79
N ASN A 34 -7.37 7.04 27.98
CA ASN A 34 -6.71 8.31 28.28
C ASN A 34 -5.41 8.45 27.48
N PRO A 35 -5.19 9.57 26.78
CA PRO A 35 -4.01 9.77 25.93
C PRO A 35 -2.72 10.04 26.70
N GLY A 36 -2.79 10.35 28.00
CA GLY A 36 -1.63 10.67 28.82
C GLY A 36 -1.30 12.16 28.87
N GLY A 37 -0.02 12.49 28.72
CA GLY A 37 0.55 13.81 29.05
C GLY A 37 1.42 13.71 30.31
N PRO A 38 0.90 14.00 31.53
CA PRO A 38 -0.44 14.46 31.90
C PRO A 38 -0.81 15.80 31.28
N GLY A 39 -2.10 16.13 31.26
CA GLY A 39 -2.58 17.38 30.64
C GLY A 39 -3.01 17.22 29.18
N GLY A 40 -2.91 16.03 28.58
CA GLY A 40 -3.54 15.74 27.29
C GLY A 40 -5.06 15.67 27.43
N SER A 41 -5.79 16.28 26.50
CA SER A 41 -7.26 16.23 26.49
C SER A 41 -7.74 14.89 25.93
N GLY A 42 -8.50 14.16 26.73
CA GLY A 42 -9.21 12.97 26.27
C GLY A 42 -10.25 13.33 25.20
N VAL A 43 -10.98 14.42 25.40
CA VAL A 43 -12.02 14.89 24.45
C VAL A 43 -11.41 15.14 23.06
N TRP A 44 -10.28 15.85 23.00
CA TRP A 44 -9.55 16.06 21.74
C TRP A 44 -9.06 14.73 21.15
N ALA A 45 -8.44 13.88 21.96
CA ALA A 45 -7.90 12.61 21.50
C ALA A 45 -8.99 11.65 20.96
N LEU A 46 -10.23 11.74 21.45
CA LEU A 46 -11.35 10.96 20.92
C LEU A 46 -11.74 11.43 19.52
N LYS A 47 -11.71 12.75 19.29
CA LYS A 47 -11.99 13.34 17.96
C LYS A 47 -10.93 12.92 16.95
N ASP A 48 -9.67 12.86 17.36
CA ASP A 48 -8.55 12.53 16.47
C ASP A 48 -8.37 11.00 16.26
N HIS A 49 -8.34 10.23 17.35
CA HIS A 49 -8.00 8.79 17.33
C HIS A 49 -9.16 7.85 17.66
N GLY A 50 -10.31 8.34 18.14
CA GLY A 50 -11.39 7.50 18.68
C GLY A 50 -11.91 6.42 17.71
N LYS A 51 -11.98 6.74 16.41
CA LYS A 51 -12.38 5.75 15.38
C LYS A 51 -11.34 4.65 15.21
N GLN A 52 -10.05 5.00 15.22
CA GLN A 52 -8.96 4.03 15.11
C GLN A 52 -8.96 3.08 16.31
N LEU A 53 -9.16 3.63 17.52
CA LEU A 53 -9.29 2.82 18.74
C LEU A 53 -10.52 1.90 18.69
N GLN A 54 -11.67 2.40 18.22
CA GLN A 54 -12.88 1.58 18.04
C GLN A 54 -12.69 0.48 17.00
N ASP A 55 -11.99 0.74 15.91
CA ASP A 55 -11.66 -0.27 14.91
C ASP A 55 -10.67 -1.32 15.46
N ILE A 56 -9.86 -1.01 16.48
CA ILE A 56 -9.01 -2.01 17.14
C ILE A 56 -9.84 -2.84 18.12
N VAL A 57 -10.45 -2.20 19.13
CA VAL A 57 -11.14 -2.92 20.21
C VAL A 57 -12.40 -3.63 19.73
N GLY A 58 -13.11 -3.08 18.74
CA GLY A 58 -14.34 -3.60 18.18
C GLY A 58 -15.46 -2.55 18.10
N ARG A 59 -16.23 -2.59 17.01
CA ARG A 59 -17.34 -1.64 16.74
C ARG A 59 -18.57 -1.84 17.62
N ASN A 60 -18.56 -2.88 18.44
CA ASN A 60 -19.55 -3.22 19.45
C ASN A 60 -19.23 -2.64 20.84
N HIS A 61 -18.17 -1.84 20.96
CA HIS A 61 -17.86 -1.05 22.16
C HIS A 61 -18.13 0.43 21.93
N ASP A 62 -18.59 1.12 22.98
CA ASP A 62 -18.42 2.56 23.03
C ASP A 62 -16.97 2.88 23.36
N ILE A 63 -16.42 3.94 22.76
CA ILE A 63 -15.15 4.50 23.21
C ILE A 63 -15.45 5.74 24.04
N VAL A 64 -15.06 5.70 25.31
CA VAL A 64 -15.36 6.74 26.29
C VAL A 64 -14.04 7.35 26.78
N THR A 65 -14.05 8.64 27.01
CA THR A 65 -12.91 9.31 27.63
C THR A 65 -13.39 10.54 28.38
N PHE A 66 -12.49 11.10 29.16
CA PHE A 66 -12.75 12.30 29.93
C PHE A 66 -11.47 13.13 30.02
N ASP A 67 -11.64 14.43 30.19
CA ASP A 67 -10.54 15.32 30.53
C ASP A 67 -10.34 15.29 32.05
N PRO A 68 -9.16 14.90 32.56
CA PRO A 68 -8.90 14.91 33.99
C PRO A 68 -9.07 16.31 34.60
N ARG A 69 -9.20 16.39 35.93
CA ARG A 69 -9.28 17.66 36.65
C ARG A 69 -8.17 18.60 36.23
N GLY A 70 -8.56 19.79 35.79
CA GLY A 70 -7.62 20.85 35.39
C GLY A 70 -7.17 20.79 33.94
N VAL A 71 -7.69 19.85 33.16
CA VAL A 71 -7.28 19.58 31.78
C VAL A 71 -8.41 19.90 30.81
N GLY A 72 -8.06 20.43 29.63
CA GLY A 72 -8.97 20.57 28.49
C GLY A 72 -10.25 21.33 28.82
N ALA A 73 -11.38 20.69 28.57
CA ALA A 73 -12.72 21.25 28.80
C ALA A 73 -13.24 21.05 30.25
N THR A 74 -12.50 20.35 31.12
CA THR A 74 -12.88 20.17 32.52
C THR A 74 -12.63 21.43 33.33
N VAL A 75 -13.63 21.87 34.12
CA VAL A 75 -13.56 23.11 34.91
C VAL A 75 -13.61 22.85 36.44
N PRO A 76 -12.83 23.61 37.24
CA PRO A 76 -11.93 24.67 36.81
C PRO A 76 -10.67 24.13 36.10
N ARG A 77 -10.19 24.85 35.09
CA ARG A 77 -8.96 24.53 34.36
C ARG A 77 -7.72 24.92 35.18
N ILE A 78 -6.60 24.22 34.99
CA ILE A 78 -5.31 24.71 35.46
C ILE A 78 -4.87 25.82 34.50
N GLU A 79 -5.17 27.05 34.90
CA GLU A 79 -4.81 28.25 34.15
C GLU A 79 -3.86 29.11 34.99
N CYS A 80 -2.59 29.15 34.60
CA CYS A 80 -1.57 29.96 35.27
C CYS A 80 -1.56 31.39 34.75
N TRP A 81 -2.06 31.59 33.54
CA TRP A 81 -2.05 32.87 32.83
C TRP A 81 -3.49 33.32 32.60
N ASP A 82 -3.88 34.46 33.16
CA ASP A 82 -5.25 34.97 33.02
C ASP A 82 -5.61 35.44 31.59
N SER A 83 -4.68 35.39 30.62
CA SER A 83 -4.95 35.68 29.20
C SER A 83 -3.99 34.94 28.26
N LEU A 84 -4.43 34.72 27.02
CA LEU A 84 -3.62 34.12 25.94
C LEU A 84 -2.34 34.93 25.68
N GLN A 85 -2.44 36.26 25.71
CA GLN A 85 -1.29 37.16 25.53
C GLN A 85 -0.21 36.92 26.59
N LYS A 86 -0.57 36.73 27.87
CA LYS A 86 0.42 36.44 28.93
C LYS A 86 1.08 35.07 28.72
N ARG A 87 0.30 34.06 28.31
CA ARG A 87 0.81 32.74 27.95
C ARG A 87 1.85 32.82 26.83
N GLN A 88 1.57 33.60 25.78
CA GLN A 88 2.51 33.81 24.67
C GLN A 88 3.76 34.58 25.09
N ASN A 89 3.59 35.64 25.89
CA ASN A 89 4.73 36.38 26.45
C ASN A 89 5.62 35.50 27.33
N TRP A 90 5.02 34.55 28.07
CA TRP A 90 5.75 33.57 28.84
C TRP A 90 6.48 32.55 27.95
N ALA A 91 5.84 32.11 26.86
CA ALA A 91 6.47 31.22 25.88
C ALA A 91 7.68 31.86 25.19
N MET A 92 7.67 33.18 24.96
CA MET A 92 8.85 33.91 24.43
C MET A 92 10.03 33.95 25.40
N GLN A 93 9.81 33.68 26.69
CA GLN A 93 10.87 33.57 27.71
C GLN A 93 11.37 32.12 27.86
N GLU A 94 11.18 31.27 26.85
CA GLU A 94 11.68 29.90 26.91
C GLU A 94 13.21 29.87 26.95
N THR A 95 13.76 29.06 27.85
CA THR A 95 15.20 28.85 27.98
C THR A 95 15.74 27.90 26.90
N PRO A 96 17.04 27.99 26.58
CA PRO A 96 17.76 26.94 25.84
C PRO A 96 17.69 25.57 26.55
N VAL A 97 18.10 24.52 25.85
CA VAL A 97 18.35 23.19 26.46
C VAL A 97 19.53 23.31 27.43
N ILE A 98 19.47 22.61 28.57
CA ILE A 98 20.38 22.81 29.72
C ILE A 98 21.86 22.66 29.34
N ASP A 99 22.21 21.76 28.41
CA ASP A 99 23.58 21.50 27.95
C ASP A 99 24.08 22.47 26.87
N THR A 100 23.39 23.59 26.63
CA THR A 100 23.78 24.56 25.59
C THR A 100 25.01 25.37 26.01
N HIS A 101 25.04 25.90 27.24
CA HIS A 101 26.19 26.62 27.82
C HIS A 101 26.17 26.55 29.35
N PRO A 102 27.30 26.77 30.04
CA PRO A 102 27.32 26.83 31.50
C PRO A 102 26.29 27.84 32.03
N GLY A 103 25.57 27.47 33.09
CA GLY A 103 24.61 28.34 33.75
C GLY A 103 23.14 28.20 33.33
N VAL A 104 22.82 27.61 32.15
CA VAL A 104 21.42 27.47 31.67
C VAL A 104 20.54 26.75 32.68
N MET A 105 21.09 25.77 33.39
CA MET A 105 20.37 25.03 34.43
C MET A 105 19.72 25.96 35.47
N TYR A 106 20.45 26.99 35.93
CA TYR A 106 19.94 27.94 36.91
C TYR A 106 18.84 28.84 36.34
N ASP A 107 18.93 29.19 35.05
CA ASP A 107 17.87 29.93 34.35
C ASP A 107 16.60 29.07 34.21
N VAL A 108 16.75 27.79 33.85
CA VAL A 108 15.65 26.81 33.75
C VAL A 108 14.99 26.64 35.12
N TRP A 109 15.78 26.51 36.19
CA TRP A 109 15.29 26.41 37.56
C TRP A 109 14.53 27.66 38.02
N ALA A 110 15.10 28.85 37.77
CA ALA A 110 14.46 30.12 38.11
C ALA A 110 13.13 30.28 37.35
N ARG A 111 13.11 29.92 36.07
CA ARG A 111 11.91 29.94 35.23
C ARG A 111 10.85 28.95 35.73
N ALA A 112 11.24 27.73 36.09
CA ALA A 112 10.34 26.73 36.66
C ALA A 112 9.76 27.18 38.02
N THR A 113 10.60 27.77 38.88
CA THR A 113 10.17 28.37 40.15
C THR A 113 9.15 29.48 39.92
N ALA A 114 9.41 30.39 38.97
CA ALA A 114 8.48 31.46 38.61
C ALA A 114 7.15 30.91 38.05
N PHE A 115 7.20 29.85 37.24
CA PHE A 115 6.01 29.15 36.75
C PHE A 115 5.16 28.63 37.92
N GLN A 116 5.75 27.84 38.83
CA GLN A 116 5.04 27.26 39.95
C GLN A 116 4.40 28.32 40.85
N LEU A 117 5.14 29.38 41.19
CA LEU A 117 4.63 30.49 41.99
C LEU A 117 3.48 31.24 41.31
N ALA A 118 3.56 31.43 39.98
CA ALA A 118 2.50 32.07 39.22
C ALA A 118 1.21 31.23 39.21
N CYS A 119 1.32 29.92 38.93
CA CYS A 119 0.21 28.99 38.96
C CYS A 119 -0.44 28.91 40.35
N GLU A 120 0.36 28.78 41.41
CA GLU A 120 -0.13 28.73 42.79
C GLU A 120 -0.83 30.03 43.19
N LYS A 121 -0.30 31.18 42.77
CA LYS A 121 -0.94 32.48 42.99
C LYS A 121 -2.29 32.57 42.29
N SER A 122 -2.38 32.11 41.04
CA SER A 122 -3.62 32.10 40.24
C SER A 122 -4.74 31.30 40.92
N HIS A 123 -4.39 30.15 41.52
CA HIS A 123 -5.34 29.22 42.13
C HIS A 123 -5.43 29.30 43.67
N LYS A 124 -4.78 30.27 44.29
CA LYS A 124 -4.67 30.37 45.76
C LYS A 124 -6.04 30.45 46.44
N ASN A 125 -6.99 31.17 45.83
CA ASN A 125 -8.30 31.42 46.43
C ASN A 125 -9.26 30.22 46.32
N THR A 126 -9.06 29.35 45.33
CA THR A 126 -9.93 28.17 45.11
C THR A 126 -9.43 26.95 45.87
N GLY A 127 -8.13 26.87 46.16
CA GLY A 127 -7.50 25.67 46.73
C GLY A 127 -7.45 24.49 45.77
N PHE A 128 -7.85 24.68 44.51
CA PHE A 128 -8.07 23.62 43.52
C PHE A 128 -6.84 22.73 43.29
N LEU A 129 -5.63 23.32 43.26
CA LEU A 129 -4.37 22.59 43.07
C LEU A 129 -4.07 21.54 44.14
N ARG A 130 -4.83 21.50 45.24
CA ARG A 130 -4.73 20.44 46.25
C ARG A 130 -5.48 19.16 45.87
N HIS A 131 -6.23 19.16 44.76
CA HIS A 131 -7.17 18.11 44.40
C HIS A 131 -6.97 17.59 42.96
N ILE A 132 -5.75 17.74 42.41
CA ILE A 132 -5.38 17.39 41.02
C ILE A 132 -4.38 16.22 40.93
N SER A 133 -4.20 15.45 42.01
CA SER A 133 -3.36 14.24 41.99
C SER A 133 -4.03 13.12 41.20
N THR A 134 -3.24 12.16 40.72
CA THR A 134 -3.76 10.98 40.01
C THR A 134 -4.74 10.19 40.88
N ALA A 135 -4.55 10.13 42.20
CA ALA A 135 -5.51 9.49 43.11
C ALA A 135 -6.92 10.13 43.01
N SER A 136 -6.99 11.46 42.88
CA SER A 136 -8.25 12.16 42.67
C SER A 136 -8.84 11.85 41.30
N HIS A 137 -8.01 11.82 40.24
CA HIS A 137 -8.44 11.45 38.89
C HIS A 137 -8.95 10.02 38.79
N ALA A 138 -8.30 9.06 39.47
CA ALA A 138 -8.74 7.67 39.54
C ALA A 138 -10.09 7.53 40.24
N ARG A 139 -10.35 8.34 41.29
CA ARG A 139 -11.66 8.39 41.95
C ARG A 139 -12.73 9.07 41.08
N ASP A 140 -12.37 10.06 40.27
CA ASP A 140 -13.29 10.60 39.26
C ASP A 140 -13.65 9.54 38.22
N MET A 141 -12.66 8.79 37.72
CA MET A 141 -12.89 7.68 36.78
C MET A 141 -13.83 6.62 37.37
N LEU A 142 -13.70 6.32 38.66
CA LEU A 142 -14.63 5.45 39.39
C LEU A 142 -16.03 6.05 39.47
N GLU A 143 -16.15 7.36 39.68
CA GLU A 143 -17.44 8.04 39.71
C GLU A 143 -18.13 8.01 38.35
N ILE A 144 -17.39 8.30 37.28
CA ILE A 144 -17.91 8.22 35.91
C ILE A 144 -18.43 6.82 35.62
N LEU A 145 -17.64 5.79 35.97
CA LEU A 145 -18.03 4.39 35.84
C LEU A 145 -19.36 4.09 36.57
N ASN A 146 -19.48 4.54 37.84
CA ASN A 146 -20.70 4.34 38.63
C ASN A 146 -21.91 5.07 38.02
N GLN A 147 -21.73 6.32 37.57
CA GLN A 147 -22.81 7.14 36.98
C GLN A 147 -23.27 6.59 35.63
N MET A 148 -22.38 5.90 34.90
CA MET A 148 -22.73 5.17 33.68
C MET A 148 -23.44 3.83 33.95
N GLY A 149 -23.54 3.40 35.21
CA GLY A 149 -24.15 2.13 35.59
C GLY A 149 -23.25 0.92 35.36
N GLU A 150 -21.95 1.13 35.15
CA GLU A 150 -20.99 0.07 34.87
C GLU A 150 -20.37 -0.47 36.17
N GLU A 151 -20.39 -1.80 36.34
CA GLU A 151 -19.84 -2.41 37.55
C GLU A 151 -18.30 -2.39 37.54
N ARG A 152 -17.67 -2.56 36.37
CA ARG A 152 -16.21 -2.70 36.24
C ARG A 152 -15.69 -1.99 35.00
N LEU A 153 -14.45 -1.56 35.09
CA LEU A 153 -13.76 -0.74 34.11
C LEU A 153 -13.13 -1.62 33.01
N GLN A 154 -13.41 -1.27 31.76
CA GLN A 154 -12.57 -1.62 30.60
C GLN A 154 -11.77 -0.37 30.23
N TYR A 155 -10.44 -0.45 30.20
CA TYR A 155 -9.57 0.72 30.07
C TYR A 155 -8.38 0.48 29.14
N TRP A 156 -8.03 1.49 28.35
CA TRP A 156 -6.79 1.55 27.56
C TRP A 156 -6.05 2.87 27.86
N GLY A 157 -4.97 2.79 28.62
CA GLY A 157 -4.15 3.95 28.99
C GLY A 157 -2.90 4.05 28.13
N PHE A 158 -2.60 5.26 27.65
CA PHE A 158 -1.36 5.56 26.92
C PHE A 158 -0.47 6.48 27.74
N SER A 159 0.85 6.23 27.78
CA SER A 159 1.81 7.14 28.42
C SER A 159 1.44 7.41 29.90
N TYR A 160 1.31 8.66 30.35
CA TYR A 160 0.75 8.97 31.70
C TYR A 160 -0.61 8.31 31.99
N GLY A 161 -1.44 8.02 30.97
CA GLY A 161 -2.65 7.23 31.13
C GLY A 161 -2.39 5.86 31.77
N THR A 162 -1.18 5.31 31.61
CA THR A 162 -0.75 4.09 32.32
C THR A 162 -0.59 4.31 33.82
N ILE A 163 -0.16 5.51 34.28
CA ILE A 163 -0.14 5.89 35.69
C ILE A 163 -1.56 5.97 36.25
N LEU A 164 -2.50 6.57 35.51
CA LEU A 164 -3.90 6.65 35.90
C LEU A 164 -4.54 5.26 35.99
N GLY A 165 -4.34 4.42 34.97
CA GLY A 165 -4.83 3.03 34.94
C GLY A 165 -4.23 2.18 36.06
N GLY A 166 -2.91 2.27 36.28
CA GLY A 166 -2.21 1.55 37.34
C GLY A 166 -2.65 1.99 38.74
N THR A 167 -2.82 3.29 38.96
CA THR A 167 -3.36 3.85 40.21
C THR A 167 -4.78 3.36 40.46
N PHE A 168 -5.64 3.36 39.44
CA PHE A 168 -6.99 2.81 39.55
C PHE A 168 -6.98 1.31 39.87
N ALA A 169 -6.14 0.52 39.19
CA ALA A 169 -6.04 -0.91 39.40
C ALA A 169 -5.50 -1.27 40.80
N ALA A 170 -4.59 -0.47 41.35
CA ALA A 170 -4.06 -0.66 42.70
C ALA A 170 -5.07 -0.22 43.78
N MET A 171 -5.78 0.89 43.57
CA MET A 171 -6.77 1.40 44.53
C MET A 171 -8.10 0.63 44.51
N TYR A 172 -8.51 0.13 43.35
CA TYR A 172 -9.82 -0.50 43.11
C TYR A 172 -9.69 -1.79 42.27
N PRO A 173 -8.89 -2.79 42.69
CA PRO A 173 -8.58 -3.97 41.88
C PRO A 173 -9.82 -4.79 41.47
N ASP A 174 -10.84 -4.84 42.32
CA ASP A 174 -12.10 -5.55 42.05
C ASP A 174 -12.98 -4.85 41.01
N ARG A 175 -12.67 -3.58 40.70
CA ARG A 175 -13.37 -2.74 39.72
C ARG A 175 -12.72 -2.79 38.34
N VAL A 176 -11.75 -3.65 38.09
CA VAL A 176 -11.08 -3.81 36.78
C VAL A 176 -11.58 -5.07 36.06
N GLU A 177 -12.15 -4.90 34.86
CA GLU A 177 -12.57 -6.00 33.98
C GLU A 177 -11.56 -6.25 32.85
N ARG A 178 -11.09 -5.20 32.17
CA ARG A 178 -10.03 -5.27 31.15
C ARG A 178 -9.16 -4.03 31.26
N LEU A 179 -7.85 -4.19 31.27
CA LEU A 179 -6.93 -3.06 31.30
C LEU A 179 -5.77 -3.32 30.34
N VAL A 180 -5.64 -2.44 29.35
CA VAL A 180 -4.46 -2.36 28.47
C VAL A 180 -3.65 -1.14 28.89
N SER A 181 -2.38 -1.36 29.19
CA SER A 181 -1.44 -0.33 29.63
C SER A 181 -0.32 -0.20 28.58
N ASP A 182 -0.34 0.85 27.78
CA ASP A 182 0.42 0.99 26.54
C ASP A 182 1.40 2.18 26.59
N GLY A 183 2.70 1.93 26.43
CA GLY A 183 3.74 2.93 26.68
C GLY A 183 3.78 3.26 28.18
N ASN A 184 4.42 2.38 28.94
CA ASN A 184 4.29 2.32 30.39
C ASN A 184 5.27 3.24 31.11
N VAL A 185 4.73 4.20 31.87
CA VAL A 185 5.53 4.99 32.80
C VAL A 185 5.76 4.15 34.07
N ASP A 186 7.00 4.11 34.56
CA ASP A 186 7.35 3.34 35.76
C ASP A 186 6.64 3.93 36.99
N TYR A 187 5.80 3.11 37.64
CA TYR A 187 4.96 3.56 38.76
C TYR A 187 5.81 4.03 39.94
N GLU A 188 6.83 3.27 40.33
CA GLU A 188 7.66 3.63 41.48
C GLU A 188 8.45 4.90 41.20
N GLU A 189 9.04 5.03 40.00
CA GLU A 189 9.80 6.23 39.67
C GLU A 189 8.93 7.49 39.57
N TRP A 190 7.69 7.39 39.08
CA TRP A 190 6.76 8.51 38.97
C TRP A 190 6.44 9.13 40.34
N PHE A 191 5.98 8.31 41.29
CA PHE A 191 5.56 8.80 42.60
C PHE A 191 6.74 9.13 43.52
N ASN A 192 7.93 8.56 43.27
CA ASN A 192 9.17 8.88 43.98
C ASN A 192 9.99 10.02 43.33
N SER A 193 9.59 10.51 42.16
CA SER A 193 10.28 11.57 41.39
C SER A 193 11.70 11.23 40.95
N ALA A 194 11.95 9.97 40.61
CA ALA A 194 13.25 9.51 40.09
C ALA A 194 13.37 9.76 38.57
N HIS A 195 12.42 9.25 37.77
CA HIS A 195 12.32 9.41 36.31
C HIS A 195 13.58 9.03 35.49
N ILE A 196 14.46 8.17 36.01
CA ILE A 196 15.69 7.75 35.34
C ILE A 196 15.39 6.78 34.20
N ASN A 197 14.43 5.87 34.38
CA ASN A 197 14.04 4.92 33.34
C ASN A 197 13.54 5.65 32.09
N ALA A 198 12.92 6.82 32.21
CA ALA A 198 12.27 7.53 31.11
C ALA A 198 13.17 7.76 29.87
N VAL A 199 14.49 7.77 30.02
CA VAL A 199 15.43 8.04 28.91
C VAL A 199 16.25 6.83 28.46
N ARG A 200 16.06 5.65 29.07
CA ARG A 200 16.93 4.48 28.84
C ARG A 200 16.98 3.99 27.39
N ASP A 201 15.85 3.97 26.70
CA ASP A 201 15.78 3.46 25.33
C ASP A 201 15.94 4.58 24.28
N ALA A 202 16.06 5.85 24.69
CA ALA A 202 16.11 6.98 23.76
C ALA A 202 17.32 6.96 22.83
N ASP A 203 18.49 6.54 23.35
CA ASP A 203 19.69 6.40 22.53
C ASP A 203 19.53 5.25 21.51
N ALA A 204 18.82 4.16 21.87
CA ALA A 204 18.51 3.08 20.94
C ALA A 204 17.56 3.54 19.81
N VAL A 205 16.57 4.38 20.12
CA VAL A 205 15.70 4.99 19.09
C VAL A 205 16.51 5.94 18.18
N MET A 206 17.45 6.70 18.75
CA MET A 206 18.32 7.57 17.96
C MET A 206 19.29 6.76 17.08
N ASP A 207 19.84 5.66 17.59
CA ASP A 207 20.70 4.78 16.81
C ASP A 207 19.91 4.11 15.66
N ALA A 208 18.62 3.79 15.87
CA ALA A 208 17.74 3.33 14.81
C ALA A 208 17.55 4.35 13.68
N PHE A 209 17.59 5.66 13.95
CA PHE A 209 17.61 6.67 12.88
C PHE A 209 18.83 6.50 11.97
N TYR A 210 20.02 6.32 12.55
CA TYR A 210 21.26 6.12 11.78
C TYR A 210 21.23 4.81 10.99
N GLU A 211 20.81 3.72 11.62
CA GLU A 211 20.73 2.40 11.00
C GLU A 211 19.73 2.37 9.83
N LEU A 212 18.51 2.85 10.07
CA LEU A 212 17.44 2.82 9.08
C LEU A 212 17.68 3.83 7.96
N CYS A 213 18.25 5.01 8.25
CA CYS A 213 18.64 5.97 7.23
C CYS A 213 19.67 5.36 6.27
N HIS A 214 20.71 4.69 6.80
CA HIS A 214 21.68 3.96 5.99
C HIS A 214 21.02 2.84 5.17
N LYS A 215 20.22 1.99 5.82
CA LYS A 215 19.53 0.85 5.18
C LYS A 215 18.57 1.27 4.06
N SER A 216 17.93 2.44 4.21
CA SER A 216 16.94 2.95 3.26
C SER A 216 17.55 3.51 1.96
N GLY A 217 18.85 3.82 1.97
CA GLY A 217 19.54 4.39 0.82
C GLY A 217 19.23 5.87 0.54
N PRO A 218 19.94 6.48 -0.42
CA PRO A 218 19.87 7.93 -0.70
C PRO A 218 18.52 8.39 -1.29
N LEU A 219 17.71 7.47 -1.83
CA LEU A 219 16.39 7.81 -2.37
C LEU A 219 15.35 8.04 -1.27
N LYS A 220 15.50 7.40 -0.10
CA LYS A 220 14.53 7.47 1.00
C LYS A 220 15.04 8.29 2.18
N CYS A 221 16.35 8.29 2.45
CA CYS A 221 16.94 9.16 3.45
C CYS A 221 17.79 10.26 2.80
N ALA A 222 17.37 11.53 2.97
CA ALA A 222 18.10 12.69 2.47
C ALA A 222 19.47 12.89 3.16
N PHE A 223 19.62 12.40 4.39
CA PHE A 223 20.86 12.44 5.16
C PHE A 223 21.65 11.12 5.08
N TYR A 224 21.50 10.40 3.97
CA TYR A 224 22.17 9.11 3.76
C TYR A 224 23.69 9.21 3.94
N GLY A 225 24.27 8.17 4.51
CA GLY A 225 25.70 7.98 4.68
C GLY A 225 26.10 6.53 4.39
N SER A 226 27.39 6.30 4.14
CA SER A 226 27.93 4.98 3.78
C SER A 226 27.89 3.96 4.92
N SER A 227 27.66 4.40 6.16
CA SER A 227 27.44 3.55 7.34
C SER A 227 26.63 4.32 8.39
N PRO A 228 25.99 3.63 9.35
CA PRO A 228 25.31 4.30 10.47
C PRO A 228 26.26 5.20 11.27
N ALA A 229 27.51 4.76 11.48
CA ALA A 229 28.55 5.53 12.16
C ALA A 229 28.88 6.85 11.44
N ASN A 230 28.94 6.83 10.10
CA ASN A 230 29.15 8.04 9.31
C ASN A 230 28.01 9.06 9.48
N ILE A 231 26.75 8.59 9.54
CA ILE A 231 25.58 9.46 9.73
C ILE A 231 25.61 10.07 11.14
N LYS A 232 25.94 9.27 12.16
CA LYS A 232 26.09 9.72 13.55
C LYS A 232 27.16 10.79 13.70
N GLU A 233 28.36 10.57 13.15
CA GLU A 233 29.47 11.54 13.20
C GLU A 233 29.10 12.87 12.54
N ARG A 234 28.43 12.82 11.37
CA ARG A 234 27.96 14.03 10.68
C ARG A 234 26.88 14.77 11.47
N HIS A 235 25.95 14.05 12.09
CA HIS A 235 24.95 14.65 12.97
C HIS A 235 25.60 15.34 14.18
N GLU A 236 26.56 14.70 14.84
CA GLU A 236 27.30 15.27 15.95
C GLU A 236 28.11 16.51 15.53
N ALA A 237 28.74 16.49 14.35
CA ALA A 237 29.44 17.64 13.79
C ALA A 237 28.51 18.83 13.53
N ILE A 238 27.29 18.59 13.04
CA ILE A 238 26.26 19.63 12.89
C ILE A 238 25.92 20.23 14.26
N LEU A 239 25.66 19.40 15.27
CA LEU A 239 25.34 19.88 16.62
C LEU A 239 26.47 20.71 17.23
N GLN A 240 27.72 20.26 17.08
CA GLN A 240 28.90 21.01 17.56
C GLN A 240 29.04 22.36 16.85
N ARG A 241 28.84 22.40 15.52
CA ARG A 241 28.87 23.66 14.77
C ARG A 241 27.77 24.62 15.22
N LEU A 242 26.54 24.13 15.39
CA LEU A 242 25.39 24.94 15.82
C LEU A 242 25.54 25.55 17.23
N ARG A 243 26.42 25.00 18.08
CA ARG A 243 26.77 25.62 19.37
C ARG A 243 27.59 26.89 19.21
N LEU A 244 28.42 26.97 18.17
CA LEU A 244 29.31 28.12 17.91
C LEU A 244 28.72 29.09 16.88
N GLN A 245 28.01 28.55 15.87
CA GLN A 245 27.51 29.28 14.71
C GLN A 245 26.10 28.76 14.35
N PRO A 246 25.04 29.35 14.91
CA PRO A 246 23.67 29.07 14.50
C PRO A 246 23.44 29.39 13.02
N THR A 247 22.63 28.59 12.34
CA THR A 247 22.25 28.83 10.94
C THR A 247 21.12 29.86 10.88
N ILE A 248 21.25 30.83 9.98
CA ILE A 248 20.24 31.88 9.77
C ILE A 248 19.59 31.65 8.42
N TYR A 249 18.26 31.56 8.39
CA TYR A 249 17.48 31.51 7.16
C TYR A 249 16.65 32.79 6.99
N MET A 250 16.71 33.38 5.80
CA MET A 250 15.94 34.55 5.43
C MET A 250 14.84 34.13 4.43
N PRO A 251 13.57 34.03 4.85
CA PRO A 251 12.50 33.63 3.95
C PRO A 251 12.30 34.66 2.83
N GLN A 252 12.19 34.17 1.59
CA GLN A 252 11.96 35.01 0.40
C GLN A 252 10.48 35.15 0.02
N THR A 253 9.60 34.37 0.65
CA THR A 253 8.16 34.28 0.35
C THR A 253 7.33 34.74 1.54
N GLU A 254 6.12 35.25 1.29
CA GLU A 254 5.12 35.56 2.34
C GLU A 254 4.54 34.31 3.04
N LEU A 255 4.96 33.10 2.68
CA LEU A 255 4.53 31.87 3.36
C LEU A 255 5.24 31.75 4.73
N GLY A 256 4.46 31.74 5.81
CA GLY A 256 4.94 31.66 7.19
C GLY A 256 4.98 33.00 7.91
N SER A 257 5.83 33.15 8.92
CA SER A 257 5.91 34.40 9.70
C SER A 257 6.54 35.56 8.93
N GLY A 258 7.24 35.27 7.82
CA GLY A 258 8.04 36.25 7.07
C GLY A 258 9.27 36.76 7.82
N MET A 259 9.55 36.20 9.00
CA MET A 259 10.63 36.63 9.89
C MET A 259 11.90 35.78 9.67
N PRO A 260 13.10 36.34 9.91
CA PRO A 260 14.34 35.56 9.94
C PRO A 260 14.25 34.40 10.92
N GLU A 261 14.65 33.21 10.48
CA GLU A 261 14.65 32.00 11.31
C GLU A 261 16.06 31.66 11.77
N LEU A 262 16.25 31.62 13.09
CA LEU A 262 17.49 31.22 13.73
C LEU A 262 17.43 29.75 14.09
N VAL A 263 18.15 28.89 13.38
CA VAL A 263 18.24 27.46 13.67
C VAL A 263 19.41 27.22 14.63
N THR A 264 19.09 26.98 15.91
CA THR A 264 20.06 26.86 17.01
C THR A 264 20.26 25.41 17.45
N TYR A 265 21.34 25.15 18.21
CA TYR A 265 21.59 23.86 18.88
C TYR A 265 20.35 23.37 19.64
N SER A 266 19.75 24.24 20.45
CA SER A 266 18.56 23.90 21.24
C SER A 266 17.36 23.50 20.39
N LYS A 267 17.13 24.18 19.25
CA LYS A 267 16.02 23.86 18.34
C LYS A 267 16.19 22.49 17.70
N ILE A 268 17.41 22.15 17.26
CA ILE A 268 17.68 20.84 16.67
C ILE A 268 17.66 19.72 17.71
N ARG A 269 18.13 19.97 18.93
CA ARG A 269 18.01 19.02 20.05
C ARG A 269 16.55 18.72 20.39
N LYS A 270 15.70 19.75 20.51
CA LYS A 270 14.25 19.58 20.73
C LYS A 270 13.59 18.82 19.57
N LEU A 271 13.90 19.20 18.32
CA LEU A 271 13.39 18.52 17.14
C LEU A 271 13.80 17.03 17.10
N ALA A 272 15.06 16.73 17.41
CA ALA A 272 15.54 15.35 17.47
C ALA A 272 14.74 14.55 18.51
N ALA A 273 14.54 15.09 19.72
CA ALA A 273 13.73 14.44 20.76
C ALA A 273 12.27 14.22 20.32
N THR A 274 11.64 15.21 19.66
CA THR A 274 10.30 15.05 19.06
C THR A 274 10.30 13.96 18.00
N ALA A 275 11.36 13.85 17.20
CA ALA A 275 11.46 12.84 16.16
C ALA A 275 11.53 11.42 16.72
N LEU A 276 12.15 11.22 17.89
CA LEU A 276 12.17 9.93 18.58
C LEU A 276 10.78 9.47 19.03
N TYR A 277 9.88 10.40 19.31
CA TYR A 277 8.51 10.10 19.77
C TYR A 277 7.68 9.40 18.70
N ARG A 278 7.79 9.83 17.43
CA ARG A 278 7.12 9.20 16.27
C ARG A 278 8.09 9.02 15.08
N PRO A 279 8.99 8.03 15.16
CA PRO A 279 10.05 7.82 14.17
C PRO A 279 9.56 7.69 12.73
N ASN A 280 8.49 6.91 12.53
CA ASN A 280 7.88 6.68 11.22
C ASN A 280 7.47 7.97 10.49
N TYR A 281 7.08 9.00 11.25
CA TYR A 281 6.64 10.27 10.68
C TYR A 281 7.78 11.28 10.59
N TYR A 282 8.59 11.42 11.65
CA TYR A 282 9.53 12.53 11.77
C TYR A 282 10.95 12.22 11.27
N PHE A 283 11.38 10.97 11.14
CA PHE A 283 12.76 10.66 10.71
C PHE A 283 13.06 11.18 9.31
N THR A 284 12.11 11.10 8.38
CA THR A 284 12.26 11.67 7.04
C THR A 284 12.44 13.18 7.06
N HIS A 285 11.76 13.88 7.98
CA HIS A 285 11.90 15.31 8.18
C HIS A 285 13.24 15.67 8.83
N LEU A 286 13.62 14.94 9.88
CA LEU A 286 14.91 15.11 10.55
C LEU A 286 16.07 14.91 9.56
N ALA A 287 16.03 13.88 8.73
CA ALA A 287 17.03 13.65 7.69
C ALA A 287 17.12 14.83 6.70
N LYS A 288 15.99 15.34 6.20
CA LYS A 288 15.99 16.51 5.30
C LYS A 288 16.58 17.76 5.96
N ILE A 289 16.27 17.97 7.24
CA ILE A 289 16.75 19.10 8.01
C ILE A 289 18.25 19.00 8.27
N LEU A 290 18.74 17.83 8.68
CA LEU A 290 20.18 17.59 8.89
C LEU A 290 20.97 17.75 7.58
N ALA A 291 20.44 17.26 6.45
CA ALA A 291 21.06 17.44 5.14
C ALA A 291 21.16 18.93 4.75
N GLY A 292 20.07 19.70 4.87
CA GLY A 292 20.11 21.13 4.60
C GLY A 292 21.07 21.88 5.53
N LEU A 293 21.07 21.55 6.82
CA LEU A 293 21.97 22.17 7.77
C LEU A 293 23.43 21.89 7.45
N GLU A 294 23.79 20.69 6.97
CA GLU A 294 25.16 20.37 6.55
C GLU A 294 25.66 21.30 5.44
N GLU A 295 24.77 21.70 4.52
CA GLU A 295 25.03 22.68 3.47
C GLU A 295 24.95 24.15 3.94
N GLY A 296 24.58 24.37 5.21
CA GLY A 296 24.36 25.70 5.77
C GLY A 296 22.98 26.30 5.47
N ASP A 297 22.03 25.49 4.97
CA ASP A 297 20.67 25.89 4.65
C ASP A 297 19.68 25.57 5.80
N GLY A 298 19.08 26.62 6.35
CA GLY A 298 18.02 26.51 7.38
C GLY A 298 16.61 26.34 6.82
N LYS A 299 16.42 26.42 5.49
CA LYS A 299 15.10 26.36 4.85
C LYS A 299 14.29 25.11 5.22
N PRO A 300 14.85 23.89 5.22
CA PRO A 300 14.04 22.70 5.53
C PRO A 300 13.48 22.73 6.96
N TYR A 301 14.22 23.32 7.91
CA TYR A 301 13.74 23.53 9.28
C TYR A 301 12.60 24.56 9.30
N TYR A 302 12.79 25.71 8.64
CA TYR A 302 11.77 26.76 8.53
C TYR A 302 10.46 26.23 7.91
N ASP A 303 10.55 25.48 6.81
CA ASP A 303 9.39 24.88 6.14
C ASP A 303 8.66 23.89 7.07
N PHE A 304 9.41 23.08 7.83
CA PHE A 304 8.85 22.13 8.78
C PHE A 304 8.09 22.85 9.91
N VAL A 305 8.72 23.83 10.58
CA VAL A 305 8.06 24.54 11.69
C VAL A 305 6.94 25.45 11.22
N THR A 306 6.99 25.96 9.99
CA THR A 306 5.89 26.76 9.42
C THR A 306 4.67 25.91 9.09
N ARG A 307 4.88 24.67 8.62
CA ARG A 307 3.78 23.77 8.24
C ARG A 307 3.18 23.04 9.43
N TYR A 308 4.01 22.64 10.39
CA TYR A 308 3.61 21.76 11.49
C TYR A 308 3.72 22.40 12.88
N GLY A 309 4.29 23.60 12.99
CA GLY A 309 4.29 24.36 14.24
C GLY A 309 2.94 25.04 14.50
N LEU A 310 2.75 25.51 15.73
CA LEU A 310 1.57 26.29 16.09
C LEU A 310 1.50 27.55 15.20
N PRO A 311 0.35 27.86 14.60
CA PRO A 311 0.19 29.07 13.80
C PRO A 311 0.48 30.30 14.68
N PHE A 312 1.18 31.29 14.13
CA PHE A 312 1.29 32.60 14.76
C PHE A 312 -0.11 33.19 14.89
N SER A 313 -0.71 33.10 16.07
CA SER A 313 -1.97 33.77 16.35
C SER A 313 -1.73 35.27 16.49
N ASP A 314 -2.71 36.08 16.11
CA ASP A 314 -2.69 37.52 16.31
C ASP A 314 -2.51 37.84 17.80
N VAL A 315 -1.37 38.43 18.16
CA VAL A 315 -0.93 38.73 19.56
C VAL A 315 -1.86 39.77 20.25
N CYS A 316 -2.86 40.28 19.51
CA CYS A 316 -3.71 41.40 19.89
C CYS A 316 -5.03 41.01 20.60
N SER A 317 -5.21 39.76 21.04
CA SER A 317 -6.38 39.40 21.87
C SER A 317 -6.05 39.40 23.36
N ALA A 318 -6.43 40.49 24.05
CA ALA A 318 -6.35 40.61 25.50
C ALA A 318 -7.56 39.98 26.23
N ILE A 319 -8.34 39.12 25.55
CA ILE A 319 -9.53 38.51 26.13
C ILE A 319 -9.11 37.60 27.29
N ARG A 320 -9.62 37.94 28.48
CA ARG A 320 -9.51 37.09 29.66
C ARG A 320 -10.48 35.93 29.49
N VAL A 321 -9.98 34.70 29.54
CA VAL A 321 -10.80 33.50 29.58
C VAL A 321 -10.77 32.96 31.02
N PRO A 322 -11.88 33.05 31.78
CA PRO A 322 -11.96 32.51 33.13
C PRO A 322 -11.60 31.01 33.20
N PRO A 323 -10.96 30.54 34.30
CA PRO A 323 -10.72 29.11 34.51
C PRO A 323 -12.00 28.27 34.63
N GLU A 324 -13.13 28.91 34.98
CA GLU A 324 -14.45 28.29 35.09
C GLU A 324 -15.15 28.12 33.73
N GLU A 325 -14.60 28.70 32.66
CA GLU A 325 -15.12 28.52 31.31
C GLU A 325 -14.37 27.36 30.60
N PRO A 326 -15.11 26.43 29.98
CA PRO A 326 -14.50 25.33 29.24
C PRO A 326 -13.82 25.86 27.97
N LEU A 327 -12.61 25.40 27.69
CA LEU A 327 -11.99 25.64 26.38
C LEU A 327 -12.62 24.69 25.36
N THR A 328 -13.24 25.25 24.34
CA THR A 328 -13.77 24.51 23.18
C THR A 328 -12.79 24.49 22.00
N GLU A 329 -11.58 25.04 22.16
CA GLU A 329 -10.56 25.02 21.11
C GLU A 329 -10.01 23.60 20.91
N ASP A 330 -9.69 23.27 19.65
CA ASP A 330 -9.13 21.98 19.20
C ASP A 330 -7.66 21.77 19.65
N GLY A 331 -7.33 22.10 20.89
CA GLY A 331 -6.00 21.91 21.47
C GLY A 331 -5.79 20.49 22.00
N GLU A 332 -4.64 19.89 21.70
CA GLU A 332 -4.24 18.54 22.11
C GLU A 332 -4.17 18.36 23.64
N GLY A 333 -4.06 19.46 24.40
CA GLY A 333 -4.03 19.45 25.85
C GLY A 333 -3.97 20.83 26.49
N SER A 334 -3.63 20.86 27.78
CA SER A 334 -3.42 22.06 28.57
C SER A 334 -1.97 22.10 29.06
N ASP A 335 -1.14 22.92 28.42
CA ASP A 335 0.31 23.01 28.71
C ASP A 335 0.61 23.25 30.20
N ASP A 336 -0.22 24.05 30.86
CA ASP A 336 -0.04 24.37 32.28
C ASP A 336 -0.35 23.18 33.19
N ALA A 337 -1.16 22.22 32.74
CA ALA A 337 -1.60 21.09 33.55
C ALA A 337 -0.49 20.03 33.72
N PHE A 338 0.36 19.81 32.70
CA PHE A 338 1.45 18.83 32.75
C PHE A 338 2.32 18.98 34.01
N PRO A 339 3.01 20.12 34.22
CA PRO A 339 3.88 20.28 35.40
C PRO A 339 3.08 20.32 36.70
N MET A 340 1.82 20.76 36.68
CA MET A 340 0.99 20.84 37.88
C MET A 340 0.44 19.48 38.32
N ILE A 341 0.25 18.52 37.42
CA ILE A 341 -0.17 17.16 37.77
C ILE A 341 1.05 16.32 38.15
N LEU A 342 2.11 16.36 37.33
CA LEU A 342 3.39 15.66 37.59
C LEU A 342 3.89 15.93 39.02
N CYS A 343 3.97 17.21 39.41
CA CYS A 343 4.52 17.58 40.71
C CYS A 343 3.52 17.41 41.87
N ALA A 344 2.24 17.13 41.58
CA ALA A 344 1.27 16.76 42.61
C ALA A 344 1.51 15.31 43.06
N ASP A 345 1.78 14.43 42.11
CA ASP A 345 2.04 13.02 42.37
C ASP A 345 3.44 12.78 42.92
N GLY A 346 4.43 13.54 42.45
CA GLY A 346 5.82 13.42 42.84
C GLY A 346 6.16 13.90 44.27
N LYS A 347 7.32 13.47 44.76
CA LYS A 347 7.91 13.99 46.01
C LYS A 347 8.36 15.45 45.84
N PRO A 348 8.46 16.21 46.94
CA PRO A 348 9.08 17.52 46.90
C PRO A 348 10.51 17.46 46.36
N LEU A 349 10.87 18.40 45.50
CA LEU A 349 12.26 18.63 45.14
C LEU A 349 13.01 19.35 46.27
N PRO A 350 14.35 19.18 46.32
CA PRO A 350 15.20 20.04 47.13
C PRO A 350 15.02 21.52 46.82
N SER A 351 15.30 22.37 47.81
CA SER A 351 15.25 23.82 47.66
C SER A 351 16.50 24.42 46.99
N ASP A 352 17.61 23.70 47.01
CA ASP A 352 18.87 24.14 46.44
C ASP A 352 19.00 23.64 44.98
N PRO A 353 19.15 24.53 43.98
CA PRO A 353 19.33 24.13 42.58
C PRO A 353 20.63 23.34 42.35
N SER A 354 21.66 23.50 43.17
CA SER A 354 22.94 22.79 43.01
C SER A 354 22.81 21.29 43.26
N GLU A 355 21.91 20.87 44.15
CA GLU A 355 21.58 19.46 44.40
C GLU A 355 20.94 18.78 43.18
N PHE A 356 20.48 19.56 42.19
CA PHE A 356 19.85 19.03 40.97
C PHE A 356 20.84 18.84 39.81
N GLU A 357 22.04 19.44 39.87
CA GLU A 357 23.06 19.28 38.83
C GLU A 357 23.46 17.81 38.66
N GLU A 358 23.64 17.09 39.77
CA GLU A 358 23.98 15.65 39.77
C GLU A 358 22.95 14.81 39.01
N TYR A 359 21.66 15.16 39.13
CA TYR A 359 20.60 14.45 38.41
C TYR A 359 20.63 14.75 36.91
N VAL A 360 20.89 16.00 36.50
CA VAL A 360 21.00 16.35 35.08
C VAL A 360 22.19 15.63 34.44
N ASP A 361 23.32 15.57 35.16
CA ASP A 361 24.52 14.86 34.72
C ASP A 361 24.27 13.35 34.63
N GLU A 362 23.57 12.76 35.61
CA GLU A 362 23.17 11.36 35.57
C GLU A 362 22.29 11.07 34.35
N MET A 363 21.24 11.87 34.12
CA MET A 363 20.35 11.72 32.97
C MET A 363 21.09 11.83 31.64
N GLY A 364 22.00 12.81 31.52
CA GLY A 364 22.86 12.98 30.34
C GLY A 364 23.82 11.81 30.11
N ARG A 365 24.25 11.12 31.17
CA ARG A 365 25.06 9.89 31.09
C ARG A 365 24.24 8.68 30.68
N VAL A 366 22.97 8.61 31.10
CA VAL A 366 22.05 7.52 30.71
C VAL A 366 21.64 7.64 29.24
N SER A 367 21.34 8.85 28.77
CA SER A 367 21.04 9.11 27.36
C SER A 367 21.61 10.43 26.88
N GLN A 368 22.44 10.35 25.86
CA GLN A 368 22.94 11.54 25.17
C GLN A 368 21.87 12.18 24.30
N ALA A 369 20.95 11.39 23.72
CA ALA A 369 19.91 11.86 22.82
C ALA A 369 18.85 12.70 23.54
N SER A 370 18.42 12.28 24.74
CA SER A 370 17.25 12.87 25.42
C SER A 370 17.42 13.19 26.91
N GLY A 371 18.45 12.66 27.57
CA GLY A 371 18.65 12.76 29.03
C GLY A 371 18.47 14.17 29.59
N VAL A 372 19.24 15.10 29.03
CA VAL A 372 19.21 16.52 29.42
C VAL A 372 17.87 17.20 29.09
N ILE A 373 17.19 16.77 28.03
CA ILE A 373 15.91 17.35 27.60
C ILE A 373 14.80 16.96 28.58
N VAL A 374 14.71 15.67 28.92
CA VAL A 374 13.71 15.12 29.84
C VAL A 374 13.96 15.57 31.29
N SER A 375 15.21 15.94 31.63
CA SER A 375 15.52 16.49 32.96
C SER A 375 14.70 17.74 33.31
N LYS A 376 14.27 18.51 32.29
CA LYS A 376 13.40 19.69 32.45
C LYS A 376 12.05 19.36 33.12
N ASP A 377 11.52 18.16 32.91
CA ASP A 377 10.20 17.76 33.43
C ASP A 377 10.22 17.71 34.96
N ARG A 378 11.27 17.11 35.53
CA ARG A 378 11.46 17.11 36.98
C ARG A 378 11.75 18.52 37.50
N ILE A 379 12.58 19.32 36.83
CA ILE A 379 12.85 20.73 37.20
C ILE A 379 11.58 21.57 37.23
N ALA A 380 10.58 21.24 36.41
CA ALA A 380 9.31 21.95 36.39
C ALA A 380 8.62 21.98 37.77
N CYS A 381 9.00 21.09 38.70
CA CYS A 381 8.52 21.06 40.09
C CYS A 381 9.23 22.03 41.04
N ALA A 382 10.27 22.72 40.60
CA ALA A 382 11.05 23.65 41.42
C ALA A 382 10.16 24.77 41.97
N GLY A 383 10.31 25.10 43.25
CA GLY A 383 9.55 26.16 43.91
C GLY A 383 8.10 25.80 44.29
N ARG A 384 7.62 24.58 44.00
CA ARG A 384 6.25 24.16 44.34
C ARG A 384 6.05 23.97 45.84
N GLN A 385 5.08 24.70 46.39
CA GLN A 385 4.71 24.68 47.81
C GLN A 385 3.38 23.94 48.06
N VAL A 386 2.43 24.06 47.14
CA VAL A 386 1.10 23.46 47.26
C VAL A 386 1.18 21.96 46.96
N ARG A 387 0.84 21.16 47.99
CA ARG A 387 0.77 19.70 47.90
C ARG A 387 -0.68 19.22 47.87
N PRO A 388 -0.96 18.13 47.15
CA PRO A 388 -2.31 17.58 47.12
C PRO A 388 -2.71 17.00 48.48
N LYS A 389 -3.99 17.12 48.80
CA LYS A 389 -4.59 16.62 50.04
C LYS A 389 -4.64 15.09 50.05
N TRP A 390 -4.77 14.48 48.88
CA TRP A 390 -4.80 13.02 48.71
C TRP A 390 -3.74 12.60 47.70
N ARG A 391 -2.86 11.68 48.11
CA ARG A 391 -1.86 11.03 47.25
C ARG A 391 -1.94 9.54 47.46
N PHE A 392 -1.73 8.79 46.39
CA PHE A 392 -1.53 7.35 46.44
C PHE A 392 -0.05 7.09 46.19
N ASN A 393 0.65 6.46 47.13
CA ASN A 393 2.09 6.20 47.06
C ASN A 393 2.39 4.70 46.91
N GLY A 394 1.45 3.92 46.39
CA GLY A 394 1.52 2.47 46.34
C GLY A 394 1.10 1.76 47.65
N PRO A 395 1.33 0.44 47.73
CA PRO A 395 2.03 -0.37 46.73
C PRO A 395 1.23 -0.50 45.42
N PHE A 396 1.93 -0.52 44.29
CA PHE A 396 1.33 -0.81 42.97
C PHE A 396 1.26 -2.31 42.71
N GLU A 397 0.72 -3.03 43.70
CA GLU A 397 0.62 -4.48 43.70
C GLU A 397 -0.82 -4.89 43.96
N ALA A 398 -1.41 -5.66 43.03
CA ALA A 398 -2.75 -6.18 43.21
C ALA A 398 -3.03 -7.40 42.35
N LYS A 399 -4.05 -8.16 42.75
CA LYS A 399 -4.70 -9.15 41.88
C LYS A 399 -6.01 -8.56 41.40
N THR A 400 -6.05 -8.13 40.15
CA THR A 400 -7.29 -7.71 39.47
C THR A 400 -8.15 -8.94 39.13
N LYS A 401 -9.45 -8.72 38.89
CA LYS A 401 -10.37 -9.81 38.51
C LYS A 401 -9.95 -10.49 37.21
N PHE A 402 -9.47 -9.70 36.26
CA PHE A 402 -8.83 -10.18 35.03
C PHE A 402 -7.42 -9.61 34.92
N PRO A 403 -6.44 -10.38 34.43
CA PRO A 403 -5.08 -9.91 34.39
C PRO A 403 -4.89 -8.78 33.37
N ILE A 404 -3.97 -7.86 33.69
CA ILE A 404 -3.66 -6.68 32.88
C ILE A 404 -2.80 -7.08 31.67
N LEU A 405 -3.04 -6.43 30.52
CA LEU A 405 -2.17 -6.51 29.35
C LEU A 405 -1.28 -5.28 29.28
N PHE A 406 0.02 -5.46 29.48
CA PHE A 406 1.02 -4.40 29.30
C PHE A 406 1.53 -4.45 27.86
N VAL A 407 1.50 -3.33 27.15
CA VAL A 407 2.02 -3.18 25.79
C VAL A 407 3.20 -2.20 25.82
N ALA A 408 4.32 -2.60 25.24
CA ALA A 408 5.49 -1.75 25.14
C ALA A 408 6.20 -1.97 23.80
N ASN A 409 6.80 -0.91 23.28
CA ASN A 409 7.69 -1.04 22.14
C ASN A 409 9.03 -1.63 22.58
N MET A 410 9.75 -2.25 21.65
CA MET A 410 11.13 -2.72 21.87
C MET A 410 12.02 -1.59 22.38
N ALA A 411 11.87 -0.39 21.82
CA ALA A 411 12.54 0.82 22.26
C ALA A 411 11.60 2.03 22.19
N ASP A 412 11.35 2.63 23.35
CA ASP A 412 10.47 3.78 23.53
C ASP A 412 11.23 4.88 24.27
N ASN A 413 11.32 6.07 23.66
CA ASN A 413 12.19 7.14 24.13
C ASN A 413 11.69 7.87 25.39
N ILE A 414 10.48 7.53 25.89
CA ILE A 414 9.89 8.13 27.09
C ILE A 414 9.44 7.05 28.09
N THR A 415 8.91 5.93 27.59
CA THR A 415 8.36 4.83 28.39
C THR A 415 8.99 3.50 28.01
N PRO A 416 10.26 3.26 28.37
CA PRO A 416 11.03 2.12 27.87
C PRO A 416 10.41 0.78 28.27
N LEU A 417 10.81 -0.28 27.58
CA LEU A 417 10.31 -1.64 27.82
C LEU A 417 10.50 -2.11 29.27
N VAL A 418 11.56 -1.66 29.94
CA VAL A 418 11.83 -1.99 31.35
C VAL A 418 10.71 -1.52 32.28
N SER A 419 10.10 -0.36 32.01
CA SER A 419 9.01 0.18 32.83
C SER A 419 7.76 -0.71 32.76
N ALA A 420 7.44 -1.25 31.58
CA ALA A 420 6.34 -2.19 31.42
C ALA A 420 6.58 -3.50 32.20
N ARG A 421 7.83 -4.00 32.22
CA ARG A 421 8.21 -5.18 32.98
C ARG A 421 8.15 -4.94 34.49
N ASN A 422 8.63 -3.78 34.96
CA ASN A 422 8.56 -3.39 36.36
C ASN A 422 7.10 -3.29 36.83
N ASN A 423 6.25 -2.59 36.07
CA ASN A 423 4.84 -2.46 36.39
C ASN A 423 4.13 -3.82 36.38
N SER A 424 4.38 -4.66 35.37
CA SER A 424 3.81 -6.01 35.29
C SER A 424 4.23 -6.90 36.45
N ALA A 425 5.39 -6.70 37.07
CA ALA A 425 5.84 -7.51 38.21
C ALA A 425 4.94 -7.33 39.45
N GLY A 426 4.27 -6.19 39.59
CA GLY A 426 3.35 -5.92 40.71
C GLY A 426 1.94 -6.50 40.53
N PHE A 427 1.52 -6.79 39.29
CA PHE A 427 0.17 -7.27 39.02
C PHE A 427 0.16 -8.77 38.70
N LYS A 428 -0.60 -9.54 39.48
CA LYS A 428 -0.59 -10.99 39.35
C LYS A 428 -1.22 -11.44 38.02
N ASP A 429 -0.58 -12.42 37.39
CA ASP A 429 -1.00 -13.07 36.13
C ASP A 429 -1.01 -12.15 34.89
N SER A 430 -0.50 -10.91 35.00
CA SER A 430 -0.41 -9.99 33.85
C SER A 430 0.63 -10.43 32.82
N VAL A 431 0.50 -9.92 31.60
CA VAL A 431 1.38 -10.27 30.47
C VAL A 431 1.95 -9.01 29.84
N VAL A 432 3.21 -9.07 29.41
CA VAL A 432 3.84 -8.04 28.59
C VAL A 432 3.89 -8.48 27.12
N LEU A 433 3.24 -7.70 26.27
CA LEU A 433 3.32 -7.78 24.81
C LEU A 433 4.34 -6.76 24.31
N VAL A 434 5.33 -7.22 23.54
CA VAL A 434 6.34 -6.35 22.95
C VAL A 434 5.99 -6.07 21.49
N GLN A 435 5.89 -4.81 21.09
CA GLN A 435 5.87 -4.44 19.68
C GLN A 435 7.30 -4.16 19.22
N ASN A 436 7.79 -4.86 18.20
CA ASN A 436 9.15 -4.74 17.67
C ASN A 436 9.33 -3.47 16.82
N SER A 437 9.01 -2.32 17.39
CA SER A 437 9.09 -1.01 16.75
C SER A 437 9.80 0.00 17.64
N TYR A 438 10.07 1.16 17.05
CA TYR A 438 10.66 2.31 17.72
C TYR A 438 9.63 3.42 17.92
N GLY A 439 9.74 4.13 19.04
CA GLY A 439 8.96 5.33 19.35
C GLY A 439 8.02 5.14 20.52
N HIS A 440 7.19 6.16 20.77
CA HIS A 440 6.38 6.22 21.98
C HIS A 440 5.02 5.55 21.83
N THR A 441 4.70 4.57 22.70
CA THR A 441 3.49 3.72 22.67
C THR A 441 3.35 2.87 21.40
N SER A 442 2.45 1.89 21.41
CA SER A 442 2.15 1.09 20.22
C SER A 442 1.68 1.91 19.01
N LEU A 443 1.17 3.13 19.22
CA LEU A 443 0.70 4.03 18.17
C LEU A 443 1.83 4.64 17.31
N ALA A 444 3.09 4.54 17.75
CA ALA A 444 4.24 5.03 16.98
C ALA A 444 4.47 4.27 15.66
N ALA A 445 4.03 3.01 15.59
CA ALA A 445 4.12 2.18 14.40
C ALA A 445 2.88 1.28 14.24
N PRO A 446 2.33 1.14 13.02
CA PRO A 446 1.22 0.23 12.80
C PRO A 446 1.68 -1.23 12.96
N SER A 447 0.92 -2.04 13.71
CA SER A 447 1.11 -3.50 13.77
C SER A 447 -0.26 -4.19 13.83
N ARG A 448 -0.57 -5.03 12.84
CA ARG A 448 -1.79 -5.84 12.86
C ARG A 448 -1.74 -6.90 13.97
N CYS A 449 -0.55 -7.41 14.28
CA CYS A 449 -0.34 -8.37 15.36
C CYS A 449 -0.71 -7.74 16.72
N THR A 450 -0.20 -6.55 17.03
CA THR A 450 -0.51 -5.85 18.29
C THR A 450 -2.00 -5.51 18.36
N ALA A 451 -2.56 -4.95 17.28
CA ALA A 451 -3.98 -4.61 17.21
C ALA A 451 -4.87 -5.84 17.42
N LYS A 452 -4.50 -6.99 16.85
CA LYS A 452 -5.22 -8.25 17.05
C LYS A 452 -5.15 -8.72 18.50
N ALA A 453 -3.98 -8.68 19.14
CA ALA A 453 -3.85 -9.08 20.54
C ALA A 453 -4.71 -8.22 21.48
N ILE A 454 -4.72 -6.90 21.26
CA ILE A 454 -5.57 -5.96 22.00
C ILE A 454 -7.05 -6.24 21.76
N ARG A 455 -7.44 -6.50 20.50
CA ARG A 455 -8.81 -6.88 20.15
C ARG A 455 -9.24 -8.17 20.83
N ASP A 456 -8.47 -9.25 20.70
CA ASP A 456 -8.76 -10.55 21.31
C ASP A 456 -8.91 -10.42 22.84
N TYR A 457 -8.13 -9.53 23.47
CA TYR A 457 -8.23 -9.25 24.90
C TYR A 457 -9.53 -8.51 25.27
N PHE A 458 -9.92 -7.46 24.56
CA PHE A 458 -11.17 -6.75 24.86
C PHE A 458 -12.42 -7.56 24.48
N GLN A 459 -12.39 -8.27 23.36
CA GLN A 459 -13.51 -9.07 22.89
C GLN A 459 -13.69 -10.33 23.75
N ASP A 460 -12.66 -11.15 23.86
CA ASP A 460 -12.77 -12.52 24.39
C ASP A 460 -12.04 -12.72 25.72
N GLY A 461 -11.32 -11.72 26.20
CA GLY A 461 -10.51 -11.83 27.40
C GLY A 461 -9.24 -12.65 27.24
N LYS A 462 -8.84 -12.92 25.99
CA LYS A 462 -7.69 -13.74 25.68
C LYS A 462 -6.42 -12.90 25.73
N LEU A 463 -5.50 -13.26 26.61
CA LEU A 463 -4.16 -12.69 26.65
C LEU A 463 -3.25 -13.38 25.62
N PRO A 464 -2.25 -12.67 25.05
CA PRO A 464 -1.19 -13.32 24.30
C PRO A 464 -0.35 -14.23 25.20
N ALA A 465 0.46 -15.09 24.60
CA ALA A 465 1.45 -15.85 25.36
C ALA A 465 2.48 -14.89 26.00
N ASP A 466 2.97 -15.24 27.19
CA ASP A 466 4.00 -14.43 27.83
C ASP A 466 5.26 -14.35 26.95
N GLY A 467 5.83 -13.14 26.83
CA GLY A 467 6.95 -12.86 25.94
C GLY A 467 6.61 -12.79 24.44
N THR A 468 5.32 -12.68 24.06
CA THR A 468 4.95 -12.47 22.66
C THR A 468 5.56 -11.17 22.12
N THR A 469 6.18 -11.26 20.94
CA THR A 469 6.66 -10.10 20.18
C THR A 469 5.87 -9.96 18.88
N CYS A 470 5.36 -8.76 18.62
CA CYS A 470 4.62 -8.39 17.43
C CYS A 470 5.44 -7.44 16.56
N GLU A 471 5.65 -7.81 15.31
CA GLU A 471 6.37 -6.99 14.34
C GLU A 471 5.48 -5.88 13.73
N PRO A 472 6.04 -4.72 13.35
CA PRO A 472 5.31 -3.63 12.71
C PRO A 472 5.13 -3.86 11.20
N GLU A 473 4.08 -3.28 10.63
CA GLU A 473 3.87 -3.29 9.16
C GLU A 473 4.92 -2.40 8.46
N LEU A 474 5.31 -1.29 9.09
CA LEU A 474 6.18 -0.26 8.53
C LEU A 474 7.20 0.23 9.57
N LEU A 475 8.43 0.36 9.12
CA LEU A 475 9.55 1.01 9.80
C LEU A 475 9.87 2.37 9.16
N PRO A 476 10.62 3.24 9.87
CA PRO A 476 11.00 4.56 9.36
C PRO A 476 11.61 4.52 7.96
N PHE A 477 11.42 5.61 7.20
CA PHE A 477 11.78 5.71 5.78
C PHE A 477 11.04 4.71 4.87
N ASP A 478 9.78 4.43 5.19
CA ASP A 478 8.91 3.50 4.46
C ASP A 478 9.57 2.14 4.22
N LEU A 479 10.36 1.68 5.19
CA LEU A 479 10.96 0.35 5.14
C LEU A 479 9.89 -0.67 5.57
N PRO A 480 9.75 -1.81 4.88
CA PRO A 480 8.83 -2.83 5.34
C PRO A 480 9.29 -3.35 6.70
N GLY A 481 8.39 -3.35 7.69
CA GLY A 481 8.70 -3.82 9.04
C GLY A 481 8.83 -5.33 9.15
N HIS A 482 8.35 -6.03 8.13
CA HIS A 482 8.59 -7.45 7.88
C HIS A 482 9.36 -7.62 6.58
N VAL A 483 10.43 -8.40 6.58
CA VAL A 483 10.97 -8.98 5.34
C VAL A 483 10.13 -10.21 5.02
N GLU A 484 8.86 -9.99 4.71
CA GLU A 484 7.99 -11.04 4.19
C GLU A 484 7.35 -10.52 2.90
N MET A 485 7.87 -11.02 1.78
CA MET A 485 6.99 -11.38 0.67
C MET A 485 6.08 -12.50 1.18
N THR A 486 5.13 -12.21 2.07
CA THR A 486 3.99 -13.10 2.27
C THR A 486 3.07 -12.87 1.09
N VAL A 487 3.45 -13.50 -0.03
CA VAL A 487 2.46 -14.15 -0.89
C VAL A 487 1.62 -14.97 0.09
N SER A 488 0.35 -14.62 0.28
CA SER A 488 -0.49 -15.40 1.19
C SER A 488 -0.46 -16.87 0.77
N GLU A 489 -0.69 -17.83 1.68
CA GLU A 489 -0.82 -19.25 1.30
C GLU A 489 -1.78 -19.40 0.10
N GLU A 490 -2.83 -18.56 0.07
CA GLU A 490 -3.82 -18.48 -1.00
C GLU A 490 -3.22 -17.97 -2.33
N ASP A 491 -2.33 -16.98 -2.29
CA ASP A 491 -1.62 -16.47 -3.47
C ASP A 491 -0.54 -17.44 -3.96
N VAL A 492 0.06 -18.26 -3.08
CA VAL A 492 1.05 -19.29 -3.46
C VAL A 492 0.35 -20.40 -4.24
N GLU A 493 -0.72 -20.98 -3.70
CA GLU A 493 -1.51 -22.02 -4.37
C GLU A 493 -2.03 -21.56 -5.73
N LEU A 494 -2.49 -20.31 -5.81
CA LEU A 494 -2.98 -19.71 -7.05
C LEU A 494 -1.85 -19.51 -8.06
N THR A 495 -0.66 -19.12 -7.62
CA THR A 495 0.52 -18.93 -8.47
C THR A 495 1.05 -20.26 -9.01
N GLU A 496 1.09 -21.32 -8.21
CA GLU A 496 1.48 -22.66 -8.66
C GLU A 496 0.50 -23.22 -9.69
N ALA A 497 -0.81 -23.08 -9.44
CA ALA A 497 -1.84 -23.48 -10.38
C ALA A 497 -1.77 -22.68 -11.69
N LEU A 498 -1.46 -21.39 -11.61
CA LEU A 498 -1.20 -20.53 -12.77
C LEU A 498 0.03 -21.00 -13.55
N ALA A 499 1.15 -21.29 -12.89
CA ALA A 499 2.35 -21.78 -13.57
C ALA A 499 2.08 -23.06 -14.38
N LEU A 500 1.29 -24.00 -13.85
CA LEU A 500 0.95 -25.23 -14.54
C LEU A 500 0.12 -25.00 -15.81
N ILE A 501 -0.90 -24.13 -15.76
CA ILE A 501 -1.70 -23.81 -16.95
C ILE A 501 -0.88 -23.06 -18.00
N MET A 502 0.09 -22.23 -17.59
CA MET A 502 0.97 -21.52 -18.52
C MET A 502 1.94 -22.46 -19.23
N ILE A 503 2.48 -23.47 -18.55
CA ILE A 503 3.36 -24.47 -19.16
C ILE A 503 2.62 -25.28 -20.23
N ILE A 504 1.44 -25.82 -19.91
CA ILE A 504 0.68 -26.61 -20.88
C ILE A 504 0.19 -25.76 -22.05
N TYR A 505 -0.15 -24.48 -21.80
CA TYR A 505 -0.52 -23.52 -22.84
C TYR A 505 0.61 -23.30 -23.83
N GLU A 506 1.87 -23.17 -23.38
CA GLU A 506 3.00 -22.98 -24.31
C GLU A 506 3.40 -24.26 -25.05
N ILE A 507 3.27 -25.43 -24.41
CA ILE A 507 3.43 -26.73 -25.08
C ILE A 507 2.39 -26.89 -26.19
N ASP A 508 1.13 -26.59 -25.89
CA ASP A 508 0.02 -26.56 -26.85
C ASP A 508 0.32 -25.63 -28.02
N ASN A 509 0.60 -24.35 -27.72
CA ASN A 509 0.89 -23.32 -28.71
C ASN A 509 2.02 -23.73 -29.66
N SER A 510 3.12 -24.27 -29.12
CA SER A 510 4.28 -24.68 -29.91
C SER A 510 4.04 -25.95 -30.72
N THR A 511 3.42 -26.98 -30.14
CA THR A 511 3.22 -28.27 -30.83
C THR A 511 2.11 -28.21 -31.88
N VAL A 512 0.97 -27.61 -31.57
CA VAL A 512 -0.16 -27.47 -32.51
C VAL A 512 0.23 -26.59 -33.70
N TYR A 513 1.03 -25.54 -33.47
CA TYR A 513 1.60 -24.73 -34.56
C TYR A 513 2.36 -25.59 -35.57
N ILE A 514 3.20 -26.52 -35.10
CA ILE A 514 3.97 -27.41 -35.97
C ILE A 514 3.08 -28.46 -36.63
N TYR A 515 2.15 -29.09 -35.88
CA TYR A 515 1.22 -30.07 -36.43
C TYR A 515 0.33 -29.49 -37.54
N ASN A 516 0.10 -28.17 -37.55
CA ASN A 516 -0.66 -27.48 -38.59
C ASN A 516 -0.05 -27.66 -40.00
N ASN A 517 1.28 -27.72 -40.10
CA ASN A 517 1.95 -27.97 -41.38
C ASN A 517 1.78 -29.42 -41.83
N TYR A 518 1.88 -30.37 -40.90
CA TYR A 518 1.68 -31.80 -41.19
C TYR A 518 0.23 -32.14 -41.55
N SER A 519 -0.74 -31.52 -40.87
CA SER A 519 -2.16 -31.76 -41.11
C SER A 519 -2.59 -31.25 -42.48
N THR A 520 -2.26 -30.01 -42.82
CA THR A 520 -2.56 -29.41 -44.13
C THR A 520 -1.85 -30.11 -45.27
N SER A 521 -0.60 -30.57 -45.07
CA SER A 521 0.10 -31.43 -46.03
C SER A 521 -0.64 -32.76 -46.24
N SER A 522 -1.16 -33.38 -45.19
CA SER A 522 -1.91 -34.64 -45.31
C SER A 522 -3.29 -34.51 -46.01
N PHE A 523 -3.76 -33.28 -46.22
CA PHE A 523 -4.99 -32.97 -46.95
C PHE A 523 -4.73 -32.38 -48.34
N ASP A 524 -3.49 -32.40 -48.83
CA ASP A 524 -3.06 -31.77 -50.09
C ASP A 524 -3.44 -30.27 -50.18
N ALA A 525 -3.49 -29.59 -49.02
CA ALA A 525 -4.01 -28.23 -48.88
C ALA A 525 -2.98 -27.28 -48.24
N LEU A 526 -1.69 -27.43 -48.58
CA LEU A 526 -0.60 -26.66 -47.96
C LEU A 526 -0.75 -25.14 -48.18
N SER A 527 -1.31 -24.72 -49.31
CA SER A 527 -1.62 -23.30 -49.57
C SER A 527 -2.66 -22.71 -48.61
N ALA A 528 -3.50 -23.56 -47.99
CA ALA A 528 -4.48 -23.13 -46.99
C ALA A 528 -3.85 -22.77 -45.63
N VAL A 529 -2.59 -23.13 -45.37
CA VAL A 529 -1.88 -22.78 -44.12
C VAL A 529 -1.84 -21.27 -43.93
N ALA A 530 -1.49 -20.52 -44.98
CA ALA A 530 -1.41 -19.06 -44.91
C ALA A 530 -2.80 -18.44 -44.65
N SER A 531 -3.84 -18.94 -45.32
CA SER A 531 -5.23 -18.51 -45.15
C SER A 531 -5.74 -18.77 -43.74
N LEU A 532 -5.48 -19.98 -43.22
CA LEU A 532 -5.86 -20.38 -41.87
C LEU A 532 -5.10 -19.57 -40.83
N ALA A 533 -3.79 -19.37 -41.00
CA ALA A 533 -2.99 -18.55 -40.11
C ALA A 533 -3.54 -17.12 -40.00
N THR A 534 -3.90 -16.49 -41.12
CA THR A 534 -4.43 -15.12 -41.05
C THR A 534 -5.84 -15.07 -40.46
N ALA A 535 -6.72 -16.03 -40.80
CA ALA A 535 -8.03 -16.13 -40.17
C ALA A 535 -7.94 -16.33 -38.65
N ASN A 536 -7.01 -17.18 -38.22
CA ASN A 536 -6.75 -17.47 -36.83
C ASN A 536 -6.26 -16.25 -36.06
N THR A 537 -5.31 -15.48 -36.58
CA THR A 537 -4.83 -14.23 -35.94
C THR A 537 -5.96 -13.22 -35.74
N VAL A 538 -6.86 -13.08 -36.73
CA VAL A 538 -8.02 -12.17 -36.64
C VAL A 538 -9.01 -12.64 -35.56
N ILE A 539 -9.33 -13.94 -35.53
CA ILE A 539 -10.21 -14.52 -34.50
C ILE A 539 -9.58 -14.37 -33.11
N PHE A 540 -8.28 -14.64 -33.00
CA PHE A 540 -7.53 -14.54 -31.76
C PHE A 540 -7.57 -13.12 -31.17
N ALA A 541 -7.54 -12.09 -32.03
CA ALA A 541 -7.69 -10.69 -31.65
C ALA A 541 -9.12 -10.36 -31.20
N ALA A 542 -10.10 -10.69 -32.04
CA ALA A 542 -11.47 -10.17 -31.90
C ALA A 542 -12.21 -10.74 -30.68
N VAL A 543 -11.82 -11.92 -30.21
CA VAL A 543 -12.53 -12.66 -29.15
C VAL A 543 -12.07 -12.30 -27.73
N LYS A 544 -10.91 -11.64 -27.56
CA LYS A 544 -10.39 -11.27 -26.22
C LYS A 544 -11.29 -10.30 -25.45
N PRO A 545 -11.76 -9.18 -26.02
CA PRO A 545 -12.58 -8.23 -25.27
C PRO A 545 -13.90 -8.83 -24.79
N PRO A 546 -14.63 -9.62 -25.63
CA PRO A 546 -15.79 -10.38 -25.18
C PRO A 546 -15.50 -11.31 -23.99
N LEU A 547 -14.43 -12.11 -24.05
CA LEU A 547 -14.10 -13.07 -23.00
C LEU A 547 -13.67 -12.41 -21.69
N ALA A 548 -12.91 -11.31 -21.76
CA ALA A 548 -12.57 -10.52 -20.58
C ALA A 548 -13.82 -9.94 -19.91
N LYS A 549 -14.79 -9.45 -20.69
CA LYS A 549 -16.05 -8.94 -20.15
C LYS A 549 -16.90 -10.04 -19.52
N ILE A 550 -16.97 -11.21 -20.14
CA ILE A 550 -17.62 -12.39 -19.55
C ILE A 550 -16.97 -12.72 -18.19
N SER A 551 -15.64 -12.70 -18.09
CA SER A 551 -14.91 -12.99 -16.84
C SER A 551 -15.24 -12.03 -15.69
N ASN A 552 -15.56 -10.78 -16.01
CA ASN A 552 -15.99 -9.78 -15.02
C ASN A 552 -17.42 -10.03 -14.51
N VAL A 553 -18.28 -10.65 -15.31
CA VAL A 553 -19.71 -10.84 -14.96
C VAL A 553 -19.95 -12.18 -14.27
N ILE A 554 -19.48 -13.29 -14.84
CA ILE A 554 -19.74 -14.63 -14.30
C ILE A 554 -18.64 -15.13 -13.36
N GLY A 555 -17.46 -14.51 -13.41
CA GLY A 555 -16.28 -14.89 -12.64
C GLY A 555 -15.24 -15.66 -13.47
N ARG A 556 -13.98 -15.53 -13.04
CA ARG A 556 -12.80 -16.09 -13.72
C ARG A 556 -12.83 -17.61 -13.83
N GLY A 557 -13.21 -18.31 -12.76
CA GLY A 557 -13.26 -19.78 -12.76
C GLY A 557 -14.28 -20.34 -13.77
N GLN A 558 -15.44 -19.71 -13.89
CA GLN A 558 -16.46 -20.09 -14.87
C GLN A 558 -16.00 -19.79 -16.30
N THR A 559 -15.28 -18.69 -16.53
CA THR A 559 -14.73 -18.38 -17.86
C THR A 559 -13.65 -19.37 -18.26
N TYR A 560 -12.75 -19.79 -17.36
CA TYR A 560 -11.80 -20.88 -17.64
C TYR A 560 -12.50 -22.18 -18.04
N LEU A 561 -13.58 -22.56 -17.36
CA LEU A 561 -14.36 -23.74 -17.75
C LEU A 561 -14.88 -23.65 -19.19
N ILE A 562 -15.35 -22.47 -19.61
CA ILE A 562 -15.82 -22.24 -20.98
C ILE A 562 -14.66 -22.36 -21.98
N THR A 563 -13.54 -21.69 -21.73
CA THR A 563 -12.41 -21.67 -22.68
C THR A 563 -11.74 -23.03 -22.82
N ILE A 564 -11.58 -23.76 -21.71
CA ILE A 564 -11.00 -25.11 -21.70
C ILE A 564 -11.94 -26.13 -22.35
N SER A 565 -13.26 -25.98 -22.19
CA SER A 565 -14.22 -26.83 -22.91
C SER A 565 -14.12 -26.65 -24.42
N LEU A 566 -13.92 -25.42 -24.89
CA LEU A 566 -13.71 -25.12 -26.31
C LEU A 566 -12.40 -25.72 -26.83
N TYR A 567 -11.33 -25.67 -26.03
CA TYR A 567 -10.09 -26.39 -26.32
C TYR A 567 -10.32 -27.88 -26.52
N VAL A 568 -10.98 -28.56 -25.58
CA VAL A 568 -11.22 -30.01 -25.66
C VAL A 568 -12.02 -30.37 -26.92
N VAL A 569 -13.10 -29.63 -27.20
CA VAL A 569 -13.90 -29.83 -28.42
C VAL A 569 -13.04 -29.59 -29.67
N SER A 570 -12.21 -28.55 -29.68
CA SER A 570 -11.33 -28.24 -30.81
C SER A 570 -10.34 -29.37 -31.11
N TYR A 571 -9.68 -29.92 -30.09
CA TYR A 571 -8.72 -31.00 -30.26
C TYR A 571 -9.39 -32.27 -30.81
N ILE A 572 -10.58 -32.60 -30.33
CA ILE A 572 -11.35 -33.75 -30.82
C ILE A 572 -11.71 -33.55 -32.29
N VAL A 573 -12.18 -32.36 -32.68
CA VAL A 573 -12.53 -32.04 -34.08
C VAL A 573 -11.28 -32.07 -34.98
N MET A 574 -10.17 -31.49 -34.53
CA MET A 574 -8.91 -31.45 -35.31
C MET A 574 -8.31 -32.85 -35.47
N ALA A 575 -8.30 -33.67 -34.42
CA ALA A 575 -7.78 -35.04 -34.46
C ALA A 575 -8.64 -35.99 -35.30
N SER A 576 -9.97 -35.79 -35.31
CA SER A 576 -10.92 -36.60 -36.09
C SER A 576 -11.17 -36.08 -37.51
N ALA A 577 -10.55 -34.96 -37.89
CA ALA A 577 -10.77 -34.34 -39.20
C ALA A 577 -10.31 -35.25 -40.35
N THR A 578 -11.23 -35.48 -41.28
CA THR A 578 -11.01 -36.20 -42.55
C THR A 578 -10.92 -35.25 -43.75
N SER A 579 -11.17 -33.95 -43.55
CA SER A 579 -11.06 -32.92 -44.58
C SER A 579 -10.49 -31.63 -44.01
N ILE A 580 -9.90 -30.80 -44.88
CA ILE A 580 -9.38 -29.49 -44.50
C ILE A 580 -10.48 -28.57 -43.91
N GLY A 581 -11.72 -28.70 -44.38
CA GLY A 581 -12.85 -27.91 -43.86
C GLY A 581 -13.22 -28.28 -42.42
N ALA A 582 -13.25 -29.58 -42.10
CA ALA A 582 -13.49 -30.04 -40.73
C ALA A 582 -12.34 -29.61 -39.80
N TYR A 583 -11.10 -29.70 -40.28
CA TYR A 583 -9.93 -29.24 -39.54
C TYR A 583 -9.97 -27.71 -39.30
N ALA A 584 -10.34 -26.94 -40.33
CA ALA A 584 -10.50 -25.49 -40.23
C ALA A 584 -11.57 -25.10 -39.19
N ALA A 585 -12.70 -25.79 -39.15
CA ALA A 585 -13.72 -25.58 -38.12
C ALA A 585 -13.18 -25.87 -36.71
N GLY A 586 -12.36 -26.92 -36.56
CA GLY A 586 -11.64 -27.21 -35.32
C GLY A 586 -10.69 -26.08 -34.93
N THR A 587 -9.91 -25.54 -35.86
CA THR A 587 -8.98 -24.42 -35.58
C THR A 587 -9.69 -23.15 -35.13
N VAL A 588 -10.91 -22.87 -35.58
CA VAL A 588 -11.69 -21.72 -35.09
C VAL A 588 -11.99 -21.87 -33.60
N LEU A 589 -12.47 -23.05 -33.18
CA LEU A 589 -12.75 -23.34 -31.77
C LEU A 589 -11.47 -23.30 -30.91
N TYR A 590 -10.38 -23.82 -31.45
CA TYR A 590 -9.06 -23.77 -30.82
C TYR A 590 -8.64 -22.33 -30.52
N ASN A 591 -8.76 -21.43 -31.51
CA ASN A 591 -8.36 -20.03 -31.33
C ASN A 591 -9.23 -19.29 -30.30
N ILE A 592 -10.51 -19.63 -30.18
CA ILE A 592 -11.38 -19.07 -29.14
C ILE A 592 -10.93 -19.55 -27.76
N GLY A 593 -10.67 -20.85 -27.59
CA GLY A 593 -10.18 -21.44 -26.34
C GLY A 593 -8.81 -20.88 -25.93
N GLN A 594 -7.89 -20.80 -26.89
CA GLN A 594 -6.54 -20.28 -26.72
C GLN A 594 -6.55 -18.79 -26.35
N SER A 595 -7.27 -17.97 -27.12
CA SER A 595 -7.39 -16.53 -26.88
C SER A 595 -7.97 -16.22 -25.50
N GLY A 596 -9.00 -16.98 -25.10
CA GLY A 596 -9.61 -16.88 -23.78
C GLY A 596 -8.70 -17.24 -22.63
N THR A 597 -7.98 -18.35 -22.76
CA THR A 597 -7.04 -18.82 -21.73
C THR A 597 -5.87 -17.85 -21.59
N ASN A 598 -5.36 -17.33 -22.71
CA ASN A 598 -4.30 -16.33 -22.72
C ASN A 598 -4.70 -15.05 -21.98
N ILE A 599 -5.88 -14.47 -22.30
CA ILE A 599 -6.31 -13.25 -21.62
C ILE A 599 -6.64 -13.49 -20.13
N LEU A 600 -7.17 -14.66 -19.77
CA LEU A 600 -7.43 -14.99 -18.36
C LEU A 600 -6.14 -15.13 -17.55
N ASN A 601 -5.07 -15.67 -18.13
CA ASN A 601 -3.75 -15.73 -17.48
C ASN A 601 -3.24 -14.31 -17.19
N ASP A 602 -3.26 -13.42 -18.18
CA ASP A 602 -2.83 -12.01 -18.01
C ASP A 602 -3.65 -11.28 -16.94
N ILE A 603 -4.97 -11.49 -16.98
CA ILE A 603 -5.93 -10.93 -16.02
C ILE A 603 -5.63 -11.45 -14.60
N LEU A 604 -5.28 -12.73 -14.43
CA LEU A 604 -4.94 -13.30 -13.13
C LEU A 604 -3.62 -12.78 -12.57
N ILE A 605 -2.59 -12.67 -13.41
CA ILE A 605 -1.31 -12.06 -13.02
C ILE A 605 -1.51 -10.64 -12.53
N SER A 606 -2.35 -9.86 -13.22
CA SER A 606 -2.62 -8.47 -12.82
C SER A 606 -3.34 -8.33 -11.47
N ASP A 607 -4.09 -9.35 -11.07
CA ASP A 607 -4.87 -9.37 -9.83
C ASP A 607 -4.05 -9.70 -8.60
N ILE A 608 -3.04 -10.56 -8.77
CA ILE A 608 -2.15 -11.03 -7.69
C ILE A 608 -0.87 -10.20 -7.57
N THR A 609 -0.66 -9.23 -8.46
CA THR A 609 0.55 -8.39 -8.49
C THR A 609 0.27 -6.90 -8.28
N THR A 610 1.19 -6.23 -7.59
CA THR A 610 1.19 -4.77 -7.45
C THR A 610 1.61 -4.09 -8.76
N ALA A 611 1.29 -2.81 -8.94
CA ALA A 611 1.64 -2.07 -10.15
C ALA A 611 3.14 -2.09 -10.45
N ARG A 612 3.97 -2.08 -9.40
CA ARG A 612 5.44 -2.11 -9.50
C ARG A 612 5.98 -3.42 -10.06
N TRP A 613 5.46 -4.57 -9.61
CA TRP A 613 5.96 -5.89 -10.00
C TRP A 613 5.26 -6.47 -11.23
N ARG A 614 4.14 -5.88 -11.65
CA ARG A 614 3.29 -6.42 -12.72
C ARG A 614 4.03 -6.66 -14.03
N ALA A 615 4.87 -5.72 -14.47
CA ALA A 615 5.64 -5.88 -15.71
C ALA A 615 6.58 -7.09 -15.64
N PHE A 616 7.26 -7.24 -14.50
CA PHE A 616 8.15 -8.38 -14.24
C PHE A 616 7.36 -9.70 -14.22
N ALA A 617 6.23 -9.75 -13.52
CA ALA A 617 5.41 -10.95 -13.43
C ALA A 617 4.81 -11.37 -14.79
N ILE A 618 4.33 -10.41 -15.58
CA ILE A 618 3.88 -10.66 -16.96
C ILE A 618 5.06 -11.18 -17.80
N GLY A 619 6.27 -10.62 -17.65
CA GLY A 619 7.46 -11.12 -18.34
C GLY A 619 7.84 -12.55 -17.94
N VAL A 620 7.83 -12.86 -16.65
CA VAL A 620 8.08 -14.22 -16.11
C VAL A 620 7.07 -15.20 -16.67
N SER A 621 5.84 -14.77 -16.91
CA SER A 621 4.78 -15.59 -17.49
C SER A 621 5.16 -16.19 -18.86
N PHE A 622 6.02 -15.52 -19.64
CA PHE A 622 6.52 -16.03 -20.93
C PHE A 622 7.76 -16.92 -20.81
N THR A 623 8.34 -17.11 -19.62
CA THR A 623 9.54 -17.96 -19.46
C THR A 623 9.33 -19.43 -19.85
N PRO A 624 8.15 -20.06 -19.72
CA PRO A 624 7.96 -21.43 -20.22
C PRO A 624 8.27 -21.57 -21.72
N PHE A 625 8.03 -20.53 -22.54
CA PHE A 625 8.34 -20.53 -23.97
C PHE A 625 9.83 -20.81 -24.25
N LEU A 626 10.74 -20.34 -23.38
CA LEU A 626 12.20 -20.53 -23.55
C LEU A 626 12.63 -21.99 -23.53
N ILE A 627 11.86 -22.86 -22.86
CA ILE A 627 12.15 -24.29 -22.72
C ILE A 627 11.23 -25.11 -23.61
N THR A 628 9.93 -24.79 -23.60
CA THR A 628 8.89 -25.59 -24.25
C THR A 628 9.01 -25.67 -25.76
N VAL A 629 9.56 -24.65 -26.44
CA VAL A 629 9.79 -24.69 -27.90
C VAL A 629 10.76 -25.82 -28.29
N TRP A 630 11.83 -26.02 -27.50
CA TRP A 630 12.79 -27.11 -27.73
C TRP A 630 12.16 -28.47 -27.41
N CYS A 631 11.45 -28.57 -26.29
CA CYS A 631 10.72 -29.78 -25.93
C CYS A 631 9.68 -30.16 -26.99
N ALA A 632 8.94 -29.17 -27.52
CA ALA A 632 7.94 -29.35 -28.55
C ALA A 632 8.55 -29.94 -29.83
N ALA A 633 9.76 -29.52 -30.23
CA ALA A 633 10.45 -30.09 -31.37
C ALA A 633 10.71 -31.59 -31.20
N PHE A 634 11.25 -32.02 -30.04
CA PHE A 634 11.48 -33.44 -29.75
C PHE A 634 10.18 -34.25 -29.66
N ILE A 635 9.14 -33.66 -29.06
CA ILE A 635 7.81 -34.29 -28.98
C ILE A 635 7.28 -34.52 -30.40
N VAL A 636 7.24 -33.48 -31.22
CA VAL A 636 6.73 -33.57 -32.60
C VAL A 636 7.53 -34.58 -33.40
N ASP A 637 8.87 -34.54 -33.35
CA ASP A 637 9.75 -35.47 -34.06
C ASP A 637 9.40 -36.94 -33.72
N SER A 638 9.25 -37.25 -32.44
CA SER A 638 8.84 -38.59 -32.00
C SER A 638 7.41 -38.99 -32.43
N VAL A 639 6.50 -38.03 -32.49
CA VAL A 639 5.08 -38.25 -32.84
C VAL A 639 4.92 -38.50 -34.34
N VAL A 640 5.67 -37.78 -35.18
CA VAL A 640 5.56 -37.85 -36.64
C VAL A 640 6.58 -38.79 -37.29
N ALA A 641 7.53 -39.33 -36.51
CA ALA A 641 8.49 -40.32 -36.98
C ALA A 641 7.82 -41.54 -37.63
N GLU A 642 8.55 -42.24 -38.49
CA GLU A 642 8.09 -43.47 -39.13
C GLU A 642 7.78 -44.54 -38.06
N GLY A 643 6.50 -44.94 -37.95
CA GLY A 643 6.00 -45.82 -36.88
C GLY A 643 5.54 -45.11 -35.59
N GLY A 644 5.60 -43.78 -35.54
CA GLY A 644 5.06 -42.95 -34.46
C GLY A 644 3.53 -42.88 -34.44
N ILE A 645 2.96 -42.26 -33.40
CA ILE A 645 1.50 -42.21 -33.17
C ILE A 645 0.75 -41.28 -34.16
N GLY A 646 1.46 -40.46 -34.92
CA GLY A 646 0.93 -39.57 -35.95
C GLY A 646 0.38 -38.24 -35.39
N TRP A 647 0.38 -37.21 -36.24
CA TRP A 647 -0.02 -35.84 -35.86
C TRP A 647 -1.44 -35.75 -35.25
N ARG A 648 -2.35 -36.64 -35.66
CA ARG A 648 -3.73 -36.70 -35.13
C ARG A 648 -3.74 -37.01 -33.64
N TRP A 649 -2.96 -37.99 -33.21
CA TRP A 649 -2.78 -38.29 -31.78
C TRP A 649 -1.91 -37.27 -31.08
N GLY A 650 -0.96 -36.65 -31.78
CA GLY A 650 -0.21 -35.49 -31.28
C GLY A 650 -1.11 -34.33 -30.85
N ILE A 651 -2.19 -34.06 -31.57
CA ILE A 651 -3.21 -33.08 -31.15
C ILE A 651 -4.17 -33.71 -30.12
N GLY A 652 -4.58 -34.97 -30.34
CA GLY A 652 -5.51 -35.68 -29.48
C GLY A 652 -5.06 -35.82 -28.02
N MET A 653 -3.75 -35.96 -27.76
CA MET A 653 -3.21 -36.05 -26.39
C MET A 653 -3.48 -34.77 -25.57
N LEU A 654 -3.54 -33.60 -26.22
CA LEU A 654 -3.81 -32.32 -25.55
C LEU A 654 -5.24 -32.23 -25.03
N ALA A 655 -6.19 -32.99 -25.61
CA ALA A 655 -7.54 -33.13 -25.08
C ALA A 655 -7.59 -33.78 -23.69
N ILE A 656 -6.51 -34.45 -23.27
CA ILE A 656 -6.36 -35.06 -21.94
C ILE A 656 -5.51 -34.16 -21.04
N LEU A 657 -4.36 -33.69 -21.54
CA LEU A 657 -3.41 -32.92 -20.75
C LEU A 657 -3.93 -31.53 -20.37
N MET A 658 -4.56 -30.81 -21.32
CA MET A 658 -5.07 -29.46 -21.09
C MET A 658 -6.11 -29.39 -19.96
N PRO A 659 -7.19 -30.19 -19.95
CA PRO A 659 -8.17 -30.14 -18.86
C PRO A 659 -7.59 -30.62 -17.52
N PHE A 660 -6.64 -31.55 -17.52
CA PHE A 660 -5.97 -31.98 -16.29
C PHE A 660 -5.20 -30.83 -15.65
N CYS A 661 -4.32 -30.17 -16.40
CA CYS A 661 -3.55 -29.02 -15.91
C CYS A 661 -4.46 -27.84 -15.53
N ALA A 662 -5.50 -27.56 -16.32
CA ALA A 662 -6.46 -26.49 -16.03
C ALA A 662 -7.34 -26.78 -14.80
N SER A 663 -7.51 -28.05 -14.41
CA SER A 663 -8.36 -28.41 -13.26
C SER A 663 -7.85 -27.80 -11.95
N PHE A 664 -6.53 -27.62 -11.79
CA PHE A 664 -5.92 -27.01 -10.62
C PHE A 664 -6.38 -25.56 -10.48
N ILE A 665 -6.17 -24.72 -11.50
CA ILE A 665 -6.55 -23.31 -11.46
C ILE A 665 -8.08 -23.12 -11.38
N ILE A 666 -8.86 -23.94 -12.08
CA ILE A 666 -10.33 -23.90 -12.05
C ILE A 666 -10.84 -24.23 -10.64
N THR A 667 -10.32 -25.29 -10.02
CA THR A 667 -10.75 -25.73 -8.70
C THR A 667 -10.41 -24.69 -7.64
N THR A 668 -9.19 -24.15 -7.67
CA THR A 668 -8.73 -23.09 -6.77
C THR A 668 -9.62 -21.85 -6.86
N LEU A 669 -9.90 -21.36 -8.07
CA LEU A 669 -10.75 -20.17 -8.28
C LEU A 669 -12.20 -20.38 -7.80
N LEU A 670 -12.80 -21.55 -8.11
CA LEU A 670 -14.16 -21.85 -7.69
C LEU A 670 -14.28 -22.06 -6.18
N TYR A 671 -13.26 -22.66 -5.56
CA TYR A 671 -13.17 -22.82 -4.10
C TYR A 671 -13.15 -21.46 -3.39
N TYR A 672 -12.27 -20.55 -3.81
CA TYR A 672 -12.18 -19.21 -3.23
C TYR A 672 -13.43 -18.36 -3.46
N GLN A 673 -14.04 -18.44 -4.65
CA GLN A 673 -15.30 -17.77 -4.91
C GLN A 673 -16.43 -18.31 -4.01
N GLY A 674 -16.46 -19.61 -3.74
CA GLY A 674 -17.40 -20.24 -2.82
C GLY A 674 -17.21 -19.79 -1.38
N ARG A 675 -15.96 -19.69 -0.91
CA ARG A 675 -15.60 -19.19 0.42
C ARG A 675 -15.95 -17.71 0.59
N ALA A 676 -15.67 -16.87 -0.40
CA ALA A 676 -16.03 -15.45 -0.37
C ALA A 676 -17.56 -15.23 -0.28
N LYS A 677 -18.35 -16.04 -0.98
CA LYS A 677 -19.83 -16.03 -0.86
C LYS A 677 -20.30 -16.43 0.54
N LYS A 678 -19.68 -17.45 1.16
CA LYS A 678 -20.00 -17.86 2.54
C LYS A 678 -19.69 -16.78 3.57
N LEU A 679 -18.64 -15.99 3.33
CA LEU A 679 -18.22 -14.88 4.20
C LEU A 679 -18.95 -13.56 3.91
N ALA A 680 -19.95 -13.55 3.02
CA ALA A 680 -20.70 -12.36 2.60
C ALA A 680 -19.84 -11.22 2.03
N LEU A 681 -18.63 -11.53 1.55
CA LEU A 681 -17.69 -10.56 0.96
C LEU A 681 -18.03 -10.20 -0.49
N ALA A 682 -18.92 -10.97 -1.14
CA ALA A 682 -19.33 -10.76 -2.53
C ALA A 682 -20.87 -10.72 -2.65
N PRO A 683 -21.46 -9.72 -3.32
CA PRO A 683 -22.90 -9.61 -3.47
C PRO A 683 -23.49 -10.75 -4.32
N GLY A 684 -24.45 -11.48 -3.75
CA GLY A 684 -25.12 -12.63 -4.38
C GLY A 684 -26.32 -12.25 -5.25
N ALA A 685 -26.17 -11.29 -6.17
CA ALA A 685 -27.28 -10.88 -7.04
C ALA A 685 -27.61 -11.96 -8.09
N LYS A 686 -28.89 -12.34 -8.22
CA LYS A 686 -29.38 -13.13 -9.34
C LYS A 686 -29.50 -12.22 -10.56
N ILE A 687 -28.65 -12.43 -11.56
CA ILE A 687 -28.61 -11.62 -12.78
C ILE A 687 -29.69 -12.11 -13.75
N THR A 688 -30.53 -11.21 -14.28
CA THR A 688 -31.49 -11.56 -15.34
C THR A 688 -30.78 -11.71 -16.69
N ALA A 689 -31.41 -12.37 -17.68
CA ALA A 689 -30.81 -12.49 -19.02
C ALA A 689 -30.54 -11.11 -19.66
N TYR A 690 -31.42 -10.13 -19.43
CA TYR A 690 -31.22 -8.75 -19.89
C TYR A 690 -30.03 -8.08 -19.19
N ASP A 691 -29.94 -8.20 -17.86
CA ASP A 691 -28.82 -7.63 -17.10
C ASP A 691 -27.49 -8.27 -17.49
N PHE A 692 -27.48 -9.57 -17.77
CA PHE A 692 -26.31 -10.28 -18.28
C PHE A 692 -25.88 -9.71 -19.64
N CYS A 693 -26.79 -9.66 -20.62
CA CYS A 693 -26.52 -9.12 -21.95
C CYS A 693 -26.11 -7.64 -21.92
N SER A 694 -26.65 -6.85 -20.99
CA SER A 694 -26.30 -5.45 -20.81
C SER A 694 -24.93 -5.28 -20.16
N GLN A 695 -24.58 -6.09 -19.15
CA GLN A 695 -23.28 -6.03 -18.47
C GLN A 695 -22.12 -6.49 -19.36
N ILE A 696 -22.34 -7.48 -20.23
CA ILE A 696 -21.33 -7.87 -21.22
C ILE A 696 -21.27 -6.94 -22.42
N ASP A 697 -22.24 -6.04 -22.58
CA ASP A 697 -22.43 -5.24 -23.79
C ASP A 697 -22.49 -6.10 -25.07
N LEU A 698 -23.50 -6.98 -25.14
CA LEU A 698 -23.65 -7.91 -26.26
C LEU A 698 -23.70 -7.19 -27.63
N GLY A 699 -24.33 -6.01 -27.68
CA GLY A 699 -24.39 -5.22 -28.92
C GLY A 699 -23.03 -4.66 -29.32
N GLY A 700 -22.29 -4.07 -28.37
CA GLY A 700 -20.93 -3.58 -28.61
C GLY A 700 -19.97 -4.70 -29.01
N ILE A 701 -20.05 -5.86 -28.34
CA ILE A 701 -19.31 -7.08 -28.68
C ILE A 701 -19.57 -7.52 -30.12
N VAL A 702 -20.84 -7.58 -30.54
CA VAL A 702 -21.20 -8.00 -31.91
C VAL A 702 -20.69 -7.00 -32.93
N LEU A 703 -20.89 -5.70 -32.71
CA LEU A 703 -20.42 -4.64 -33.61
C LEU A 703 -18.89 -4.65 -33.75
N PHE A 704 -18.17 -4.76 -32.64
CA PHE A 704 -16.71 -4.81 -32.61
C PHE A 704 -16.16 -6.06 -33.29
N THR A 705 -16.65 -7.24 -32.88
CA THR A 705 -16.15 -8.53 -33.37
C THR A 705 -16.48 -8.74 -34.85
N ALA A 706 -17.73 -8.51 -35.25
CA ALA A 706 -18.13 -8.63 -36.65
C ALA A 706 -17.45 -7.57 -37.52
N GLY A 707 -17.32 -6.34 -37.02
CA GLY A 707 -16.62 -5.25 -37.71
C GLY A 707 -15.16 -5.59 -38.01
N LEU A 708 -14.41 -6.05 -37.01
CA LEU A 708 -13.01 -6.44 -37.18
C LEU A 708 -12.84 -7.65 -38.11
N VAL A 709 -13.66 -8.70 -37.94
CA VAL A 709 -13.57 -9.91 -38.77
C VAL A 709 -13.90 -9.58 -40.23
N LEU A 710 -14.99 -8.86 -40.51
CA LEU A 710 -15.39 -8.49 -41.87
C LEU A 710 -14.42 -7.50 -42.53
N LEU A 711 -13.67 -6.73 -41.74
CA LEU A 711 -12.65 -5.83 -42.27
C LEU A 711 -11.35 -6.58 -42.58
N LEU A 712 -10.81 -7.34 -41.62
CA LEU A 712 -9.46 -7.90 -41.71
C LEU A 712 -9.39 -9.23 -42.48
N LEU A 713 -10.41 -10.09 -42.33
CA LEU A 713 -10.40 -11.41 -42.96
C LEU A 713 -10.40 -11.34 -44.50
N PRO A 714 -11.22 -10.50 -45.17
CA PRO A 714 -11.20 -10.40 -46.62
C PRO A 714 -9.91 -9.77 -47.17
N MET A 715 -9.29 -8.84 -46.42
CA MET A 715 -8.00 -8.27 -46.80
C MET A 715 -6.92 -9.34 -46.88
N ALA A 716 -6.91 -10.26 -45.91
CA ALA A 716 -6.02 -11.41 -45.87
C ALA A 716 -6.24 -12.41 -47.01
N LEU A 717 -7.51 -12.67 -47.36
CA LEU A 717 -7.88 -13.66 -48.37
C LEU A 717 -7.85 -13.14 -49.80
N SER A 718 -7.63 -11.83 -50.00
CA SER A 718 -7.67 -11.18 -51.31
C SER A 718 -6.74 -11.83 -52.34
N GLY A 719 -5.49 -12.13 -51.96
CA GLY A 719 -4.50 -12.75 -52.83
C GLY A 719 -4.77 -14.21 -53.23
N LEU A 720 -5.79 -14.85 -52.64
CA LEU A 720 -6.18 -16.23 -52.92
C LEU A 720 -7.37 -16.33 -53.88
N THR A 721 -7.95 -15.19 -54.25
CA THR A 721 -9.11 -15.15 -55.15
C THR A 721 -8.69 -14.90 -56.60
N PRO A 722 -9.38 -15.49 -57.59
CA PRO A 722 -8.99 -15.37 -59.01
C PRO A 722 -8.99 -13.93 -59.55
N SER A 723 -9.74 -13.02 -58.91
CA SER A 723 -9.82 -11.61 -59.29
C SER A 723 -9.19 -10.67 -58.26
N GLU A 724 -8.40 -11.24 -57.34
CA GLU A 724 -7.71 -10.52 -56.27
C GLU A 724 -8.65 -9.54 -55.53
N TRP A 725 -8.24 -8.27 -55.39
CA TRP A 725 -9.01 -7.21 -54.74
C TRP A 725 -10.33 -6.84 -55.42
N ARG A 726 -10.55 -7.26 -56.68
CA ARG A 726 -11.76 -6.92 -57.45
C ARG A 726 -12.93 -7.87 -57.17
N THR A 727 -12.71 -8.89 -56.35
CA THR A 727 -13.73 -9.88 -56.02
C THR A 727 -14.90 -9.22 -55.24
N PRO A 728 -16.16 -9.29 -55.72
CA PRO A 728 -17.26 -8.49 -55.15
C PRO A 728 -17.53 -8.71 -53.66
N TRP A 729 -17.41 -9.94 -53.16
CA TRP A 729 -17.66 -10.26 -51.74
C TRP A 729 -16.59 -9.66 -50.81
N ILE A 730 -15.36 -9.45 -51.30
CA ILE A 730 -14.27 -8.83 -50.54
C ILE A 730 -14.61 -7.36 -50.29
N ILE A 731 -14.98 -6.63 -51.35
CA ILE A 731 -15.36 -5.22 -51.28
C ILE A 731 -16.58 -5.06 -50.37
N ALA A 732 -17.61 -5.90 -50.55
CA ALA A 732 -18.82 -5.84 -49.73
C ALA A 732 -18.50 -6.06 -48.23
N SER A 733 -17.67 -7.05 -47.90
CA SER A 733 -17.30 -7.35 -46.52
C SER A 733 -16.50 -6.21 -45.87
N ILE A 734 -15.55 -5.62 -46.59
CA ILE A 734 -14.75 -4.48 -46.10
C ILE A 734 -15.64 -3.26 -45.83
N VAL A 735 -16.57 -2.94 -46.74
CA VAL A 735 -17.48 -1.79 -46.58
C VAL A 735 -18.42 -2.01 -45.39
N ILE A 736 -19.00 -3.21 -45.25
CA ILE A 736 -19.86 -3.55 -44.11
C ILE A 736 -19.06 -3.51 -42.82
N GLY A 737 -17.88 -4.13 -42.77
CA GLY A 737 -17.01 -4.15 -41.59
C GLY A 737 -16.61 -2.75 -41.14
N GLY A 738 -16.17 -1.89 -42.07
CA GLY A 738 -15.88 -0.49 -41.79
C GLY A 738 -17.10 0.28 -41.29
N GLY A 739 -18.28 0.06 -41.88
CA GLY A 739 -19.54 0.63 -41.42
C GLY A 739 -19.88 0.25 -39.98
N LEU A 740 -19.75 -1.03 -39.61
CA LEU A 740 -20.01 -1.51 -38.25
C LEU A 740 -19.07 -0.88 -37.21
N LEU A 741 -17.79 -0.72 -37.55
CA LEU A 741 -16.80 -0.07 -36.67
C LEU A 741 -17.04 1.44 -36.52
N ILE A 742 -17.59 2.11 -37.54
CA ILE A 742 -18.01 3.53 -37.45
C ILE A 742 -19.25 3.69 -36.58
N VAL A 743 -20.18 2.73 -36.62
CA VAL A 743 -21.39 2.75 -35.79
C VAL A 743 -21.09 2.45 -34.32
N LEU A 744 -20.05 1.67 -34.02
CA LEU A 744 -19.70 1.25 -32.66
C LEU A 744 -19.55 2.43 -31.66
N PRO A 745 -18.76 3.49 -31.90
CA PRO A 745 -18.67 4.64 -30.98
C PRO A 745 -20.02 5.32 -30.71
N PHE A 746 -20.89 5.40 -31.72
CA PHE A 746 -22.21 5.99 -31.56
C PHE A 746 -23.10 5.12 -30.65
N TYR A 747 -23.06 3.79 -30.86
CA TYR A 747 -23.76 2.82 -30.03
C TYR A 747 -23.26 2.84 -28.58
N GLU A 748 -21.95 2.84 -28.35
CA GLU A 748 -21.38 2.82 -27.00
C GLU A 748 -21.62 4.10 -26.22
N TYR A 749 -21.68 5.25 -26.89
CA TYR A 749 -21.95 6.52 -26.22
C TYR A 749 -23.44 6.70 -25.87
N HIS A 750 -24.37 6.24 -26.74
CA HIS A 750 -25.79 6.56 -26.60
C HIS A 750 -26.67 5.40 -26.10
N MET A 751 -26.29 4.15 -26.38
CA MET A 751 -27.15 2.98 -26.14
C MET A 751 -26.60 2.02 -25.10
N ALA A 752 -25.27 1.87 -25.01
CA ALA A 752 -24.65 0.93 -24.08
C ALA A 752 -24.66 1.45 -22.64
N LYS A 753 -25.28 0.70 -21.73
CA LYS A 753 -25.24 1.00 -20.29
C LYS A 753 -23.88 0.68 -19.65
N TYR A 754 -23.24 -0.40 -20.11
CA TYR A 754 -21.93 -0.86 -19.63
C TYR A 754 -20.98 -1.10 -20.81
N PRO A 755 -20.55 -0.03 -21.51
CA PRO A 755 -19.88 -0.11 -22.81
C PRO A 755 -18.64 -1.03 -22.82
N LEU A 756 -18.38 -1.68 -23.96
CA LEU A 756 -17.19 -2.48 -24.24
C LEU A 756 -15.92 -1.62 -24.32
N ILE A 757 -16.01 -0.39 -24.85
CA ILE A 757 -14.96 0.64 -24.83
C ILE A 757 -15.56 1.90 -24.18
N PRO A 758 -15.38 2.08 -22.86
CA PRO A 758 -15.91 3.24 -22.17
C PRO A 758 -15.47 4.55 -22.82
N PRO A 759 -16.38 5.50 -23.12
CA PRO A 759 -16.02 6.79 -23.70
C PRO A 759 -14.99 7.58 -22.87
N ALA A 760 -14.90 7.29 -21.56
CA ALA A 760 -13.89 7.86 -20.67
C ALA A 760 -12.45 7.47 -21.06
N TYR A 761 -12.23 6.32 -21.69
CA TYR A 761 -10.89 5.89 -22.12
C TYR A 761 -10.29 6.85 -23.15
N PHE A 762 -11.11 7.41 -24.05
CA PHE A 762 -10.67 8.39 -25.04
C PHE A 762 -10.32 9.76 -24.43
N LYS A 763 -10.72 10.02 -23.17
CA LYS A 763 -10.31 11.24 -22.45
C LYS A 763 -8.98 11.08 -21.73
N ASN A 764 -8.52 9.85 -21.52
CA ASN A 764 -7.24 9.57 -20.87
C ASN A 764 -6.15 9.39 -21.95
N ILE A 765 -5.23 10.36 -22.02
CA ILE A 765 -4.17 10.37 -23.03
C ILE A 765 -3.27 9.14 -22.93
N THR A 766 -3.00 8.64 -21.72
CA THR A 766 -2.21 7.43 -21.50
C THR A 766 -2.89 6.21 -22.13
N ILE A 767 -4.18 6.01 -21.86
CA ILE A 767 -4.92 4.87 -22.42
C ILE A 767 -4.97 4.98 -23.94
N LEU A 768 -5.28 6.15 -24.48
CA LEU A 768 -5.33 6.37 -25.93
C LEU A 768 -3.98 6.09 -26.60
N MET A 769 -2.89 6.62 -26.05
CA MET A 769 -1.54 6.40 -26.56
C MET A 769 -1.13 4.94 -26.45
N CYS A 770 -1.41 4.27 -25.33
CA CYS A 770 -1.15 2.83 -25.18
C CYS A 770 -1.93 1.98 -26.19
N LEU A 771 -3.19 2.30 -26.49
CA LEU A 771 -3.97 1.55 -27.48
C LEU A 771 -3.42 1.74 -28.91
N LEU A 772 -3.05 2.98 -29.27
CA LEU A 772 -2.46 3.29 -30.58
C LEU A 772 -1.07 2.66 -30.74
N LEU A 773 -0.21 2.82 -29.73
CA LEU A 773 1.10 2.20 -29.67
C LEU A 773 1.00 0.67 -29.64
N GLY A 774 -0.05 0.12 -29.02
CA GLY A 774 -0.33 -1.31 -28.98
C GLY A 774 -0.33 -1.95 -30.37
N ILE A 775 -0.79 -1.24 -31.42
CA ILE A 775 -0.77 -1.71 -32.82
C ILE A 775 0.67 -1.92 -33.33
N ILE A 776 1.64 -1.20 -32.78
CA ILE A 776 3.05 -1.20 -33.22
C ILE A 776 3.92 -2.03 -32.26
N GLU A 777 3.73 -1.88 -30.94
CA GLU A 777 4.55 -2.50 -29.88
C GLU A 777 3.72 -3.02 -28.70
N THR A 778 4.18 -4.10 -28.06
CA THR A 778 3.47 -4.80 -26.98
C THR A 778 3.87 -4.38 -25.56
N THR A 779 4.85 -3.49 -25.38
CA THR A 779 5.51 -3.19 -24.09
C THR A 779 4.73 -2.27 -23.15
N LEU A 780 3.64 -1.66 -23.60
CA LEU A 780 2.94 -0.56 -22.89
C LEU A 780 1.64 -0.97 -22.19
N LEU A 781 1.49 -2.25 -21.86
CA LEU A 781 0.30 -2.77 -21.19
C LEU A 781 0.14 -2.21 -19.75
N VAL A 782 1.23 -2.13 -18.98
CA VAL A 782 1.17 -1.71 -17.56
C VAL A 782 0.71 -0.25 -17.40
N PRO A 783 1.21 0.75 -18.16
CA PRO A 783 0.70 2.12 -18.12
C PRO A 783 -0.82 2.24 -18.37
N ALA A 784 -1.38 1.44 -19.27
CA ALA A 784 -2.83 1.39 -19.50
C ALA A 784 -3.57 0.83 -18.28
N GLN A 785 -3.06 -0.26 -17.68
CA GLN A 785 -3.67 -0.91 -16.52
C GLN A 785 -3.65 -0.04 -15.25
N ILE A 786 -2.59 0.72 -15.00
CA ILE A 786 -2.50 1.59 -13.81
C ILE A 786 -3.38 2.83 -13.90
N SER A 787 -3.81 3.18 -15.11
CA SER A 787 -4.62 4.35 -15.43
C SER A 787 -6.13 4.12 -15.27
N VAL A 788 -6.54 2.91 -14.87
CA VAL A 788 -7.96 2.54 -14.65
C VAL A 788 -8.18 1.92 -13.26
N PRO A 789 -9.41 1.99 -12.71
CA PRO A 789 -9.79 1.27 -11.50
C PRO A 789 -9.61 -0.25 -11.63
N ARG A 790 -9.45 -0.98 -10.52
CA ARG A 790 -9.20 -2.43 -10.52
C ARG A 790 -10.29 -3.20 -11.26
N ALA A 791 -11.55 -2.79 -11.11
CA ALA A 791 -12.69 -3.41 -11.80
C ALA A 791 -12.63 -3.29 -13.34
N GLN A 792 -11.86 -2.35 -13.88
CA GLN A 792 -11.72 -2.07 -15.31
C GLN A 792 -10.41 -2.59 -15.91
N MET A 793 -9.46 -3.06 -15.08
CA MET A 793 -8.17 -3.61 -15.55
C MET A 793 -8.33 -4.74 -16.57
N PRO A 794 -9.23 -5.74 -16.38
CA PRO A 794 -9.39 -6.82 -17.36
C PRO A 794 -9.84 -6.31 -18.73
N GLN A 795 -10.72 -5.31 -18.73
CA GLN A 795 -11.27 -4.70 -19.93
C GLN A 795 -10.22 -3.91 -20.71
N VAL A 796 -9.42 -3.08 -20.01
CA VAL A 796 -8.30 -2.33 -20.65
C VAL A 796 -7.23 -3.27 -21.18
N THR A 797 -6.92 -4.34 -20.44
CA THR A 797 -5.92 -5.35 -20.83
C THR A 797 -6.35 -6.05 -22.11
N ALA A 798 -7.59 -6.52 -22.17
CA ALA A 798 -8.12 -7.18 -23.35
C ALA A 798 -8.16 -6.26 -24.57
N LEU A 799 -8.53 -4.98 -24.37
CA LEU A 799 -8.54 -3.99 -25.44
C LEU A 799 -7.13 -3.73 -25.98
N PHE A 800 -6.14 -3.49 -25.10
CA PHE A 800 -4.74 -3.29 -25.50
C PHE A 800 -4.21 -4.48 -26.30
N VAL A 801 -4.38 -5.69 -25.77
CA VAL A 801 -3.89 -6.90 -26.44
C VAL A 801 -4.61 -7.12 -27.78
N SER A 802 -5.91 -6.81 -27.87
CA SER A 802 -6.63 -6.89 -29.16
C SER A 802 -6.05 -5.96 -30.21
N PHE A 803 -5.70 -4.73 -29.83
CA PHE A 803 -5.07 -3.76 -30.74
C PHE A 803 -3.69 -4.26 -31.21
N ALA A 804 -2.92 -4.90 -30.33
CA ALA A 804 -1.66 -5.54 -30.72
C ALA A 804 -1.83 -6.65 -31.76
N PHE A 805 -2.85 -7.50 -31.61
CA PHE A 805 -3.13 -8.55 -32.60
C PHE A 805 -3.75 -8.00 -33.90
N VAL A 806 -4.49 -6.89 -33.83
CA VAL A 806 -4.92 -6.15 -35.03
C VAL A 806 -3.68 -5.65 -35.80
N GLY A 807 -2.70 -5.07 -35.10
CA GLY A 807 -1.41 -4.69 -35.68
C GLY A 807 -0.67 -5.86 -36.33
N SER A 808 -0.59 -7.00 -35.63
CA SER A 808 -0.01 -8.24 -36.17
C SER A 808 -0.74 -8.73 -37.44
N SER A 809 -2.07 -8.64 -37.46
CA SER A 809 -2.90 -9.02 -38.61
C SER A 809 -2.63 -8.11 -39.81
N ILE A 810 -2.55 -6.78 -39.60
CA ILE A 810 -2.20 -5.81 -40.64
C ILE A 810 -0.79 -6.10 -41.17
N GLY A 811 0.18 -6.35 -40.29
CA GLY A 811 1.55 -6.69 -40.66
C GLY A 811 1.62 -7.96 -41.52
N SER A 812 0.87 -9.00 -41.13
CA SER A 812 0.76 -10.25 -41.89
C SER A 812 0.12 -10.06 -43.26
N CYS A 813 -0.91 -9.21 -43.38
CA CYS A 813 -1.51 -8.85 -44.67
C CYS A 813 -0.52 -8.12 -45.59
N ILE A 814 0.26 -7.17 -45.05
CA ILE A 814 1.30 -6.45 -45.81
C ILE A 814 2.39 -7.42 -46.26
N ALA A 815 2.91 -8.26 -45.35
CA ALA A 815 3.94 -9.24 -45.66
C ALA A 815 3.46 -10.26 -46.70
N GLY A 816 2.25 -10.81 -46.55
CA GLY A 816 1.65 -11.72 -47.52
C GLY A 816 1.47 -11.09 -48.91
N GLY A 817 1.06 -9.82 -48.95
CA GLY A 817 0.98 -9.03 -50.18
C GLY A 817 2.34 -8.84 -50.86
N ILE A 818 3.38 -8.50 -50.10
CA ILE A 818 4.75 -8.36 -50.62
C ILE A 818 5.24 -9.71 -51.17
N TYR A 819 5.06 -10.80 -50.43
CA TYR A 819 5.48 -12.13 -50.84
C TYR A 819 4.82 -12.56 -52.15
N THR A 820 3.48 -12.48 -52.20
CA THR A 820 2.68 -12.94 -53.34
C THR A 820 3.03 -12.18 -54.62
N ASN A 821 3.25 -10.87 -54.53
CA ASN A 821 3.52 -10.02 -55.69
C ASN A 821 5.00 -9.96 -56.09
N SER A 822 5.93 -10.20 -55.16
CA SER A 822 7.37 -9.97 -55.41
C SER A 822 8.16 -11.26 -55.60
N PHE A 823 7.73 -12.38 -55.00
CA PHE A 823 8.53 -13.61 -55.02
C PHE A 823 8.58 -14.27 -56.39
N ARG A 824 7.45 -14.38 -57.11
CA ARG A 824 7.42 -14.95 -58.47
C ARG A 824 8.29 -14.14 -59.44
N PRO A 825 8.18 -12.79 -59.52
CA PRO A 825 9.08 -12.00 -60.36
C PRO A 825 10.55 -12.10 -59.95
N ALA A 826 10.84 -12.21 -58.64
CA ALA A 826 12.22 -12.37 -58.16
C ALA A 826 12.82 -13.71 -58.58
N LEU A 827 12.05 -14.81 -58.50
CA LEU A 827 12.49 -16.13 -58.98
C LEU A 827 12.81 -16.09 -60.48
N TRP A 828 11.92 -15.52 -61.30
CA TRP A 828 12.17 -15.34 -62.74
C TRP A 828 13.43 -14.52 -63.02
N ARG A 829 13.70 -13.50 -62.21
CA ARG A 829 14.88 -12.63 -62.39
C ARG A 829 16.19 -13.32 -62.05
N HIS A 830 16.24 -14.06 -60.94
CA HIS A 830 17.49 -14.67 -60.45
C HIS A 830 17.79 -16.02 -61.09
N LEU A 831 16.77 -16.81 -61.45
CA LEU A 831 16.95 -18.09 -62.16
C LEU A 831 17.25 -17.88 -63.66
N GLY A 832 16.91 -16.72 -64.24
CA GLY A 832 17.25 -16.38 -65.62
C GLY A 832 16.76 -17.42 -66.63
N ASP A 833 17.64 -17.86 -67.52
CA ASP A 833 17.34 -18.82 -68.58
C ASP A 833 17.00 -20.24 -68.07
N ASP A 834 17.35 -20.55 -66.81
CA ASP A 834 17.06 -21.84 -66.17
C ASP A 834 15.63 -21.90 -65.58
N ALA A 835 14.88 -20.79 -65.60
CA ALA A 835 13.55 -20.70 -65.03
C ALA A 835 12.49 -21.36 -65.93
N THR A 836 11.81 -22.40 -65.42
CA THR A 836 10.61 -22.96 -66.05
C THR A 836 9.35 -22.63 -65.24
N ALA A 837 8.20 -22.48 -65.92
CA ALA A 837 6.93 -22.17 -65.25
C ALA A 837 6.57 -23.20 -64.17
N THR A 838 6.79 -24.49 -64.45
CA THR A 838 6.62 -25.59 -63.50
C THR A 838 7.55 -25.50 -62.30
N MET A 839 8.82 -25.12 -62.50
CA MET A 839 9.78 -24.93 -61.40
C MET A 839 9.39 -23.74 -60.52
N VAL A 840 9.08 -22.58 -61.11
CA VAL A 840 8.66 -21.39 -60.36
C VAL A 840 7.36 -21.64 -59.58
N ASP A 841 6.38 -22.33 -60.18
CA ASP A 841 5.15 -22.71 -59.49
C ASP A 841 5.41 -23.70 -58.36
N SER A 842 6.31 -24.66 -58.55
CA SER A 842 6.67 -25.61 -57.49
C SER A 842 7.39 -24.93 -56.32
N LEU A 843 8.32 -24.02 -56.59
CA LEU A 843 9.09 -23.28 -55.57
C LEU A 843 8.24 -22.26 -54.83
N PHE A 844 7.26 -21.67 -55.51
CA PHE A 844 6.31 -20.75 -54.88
C PHE A 844 5.29 -21.49 -54.00
N ASN A 845 4.83 -22.67 -54.42
CA ASN A 845 3.78 -23.41 -53.72
C ASN A 845 4.29 -24.47 -52.72
N SER A 846 5.59 -24.71 -52.63
CA SER A 846 6.17 -25.74 -51.77
C SER A 846 7.41 -25.27 -51.02
N ILE A 847 7.33 -25.35 -49.68
CA ILE A 847 8.44 -25.03 -48.76
C ILE A 847 9.32 -26.28 -48.50
N THR A 848 8.81 -27.47 -48.79
CA THR A 848 9.43 -28.77 -48.51
C THR A 848 9.73 -29.60 -49.77
N GLY A 849 9.58 -29.01 -50.96
CA GLY A 849 9.93 -29.66 -52.22
C GLY A 849 11.43 -30.00 -52.27
N THR A 850 11.83 -30.89 -53.20
CA THR A 850 13.24 -31.15 -53.47
C THR A 850 13.89 -29.89 -54.00
N LEU A 851 14.52 -29.15 -53.11
CA LEU A 851 15.32 -27.98 -53.44
C LEU A 851 16.63 -28.44 -54.10
N PRO A 852 17.21 -27.64 -55.02
CA PRO A 852 18.54 -27.93 -55.56
C PRO A 852 19.56 -28.10 -54.43
N ALA A 853 20.57 -28.95 -54.65
CA ALA A 853 21.57 -29.25 -53.64
C ALA A 853 22.30 -27.97 -53.17
N TRP A 854 22.75 -27.97 -51.92
CA TRP A 854 23.55 -26.86 -51.40
C TRP A 854 24.82 -26.66 -52.25
N GLY A 855 25.05 -25.42 -52.69
CA GLY A 855 26.19 -25.04 -53.53
C GLY A 855 25.94 -25.05 -55.04
N THR A 856 24.72 -25.33 -55.53
CA THR A 856 24.39 -25.13 -56.95
C THR A 856 24.00 -23.69 -57.24
N SER A 857 24.21 -23.25 -58.50
CA SER A 857 23.81 -21.91 -58.95
C SER A 857 22.31 -21.68 -58.85
N GLU A 858 21.47 -22.70 -59.08
CA GLU A 858 20.02 -22.55 -58.90
C GLU A 858 19.65 -22.32 -57.42
N ARG A 859 20.36 -22.98 -56.49
CA ARG A 859 20.14 -22.81 -55.05
C ARG A 859 20.48 -21.39 -54.61
N ASP A 860 21.60 -20.85 -55.09
CA ASP A 860 22.03 -19.48 -54.79
C ASP A 860 21.08 -18.44 -55.38
N ALA A 861 20.59 -18.67 -56.61
CA ALA A 861 19.57 -17.83 -57.25
C ALA A 861 18.24 -17.80 -56.46
N ILE A 862 17.77 -18.96 -55.97
CA ILE A 862 16.57 -19.05 -55.13
C ILE A 862 16.78 -18.30 -53.80
N ASN A 863 17.94 -18.47 -53.17
CA ASN A 863 18.29 -17.76 -51.93
C ASN A 863 18.33 -16.24 -52.14
N ALA A 864 18.86 -15.77 -53.27
CA ALA A 864 18.88 -14.35 -53.63
C ALA A 864 17.47 -13.81 -53.89
N ALA A 865 16.62 -14.55 -54.60
CA ALA A 865 15.22 -14.20 -54.82
C ALA A 865 14.43 -14.09 -53.51
N TYR A 866 14.64 -15.02 -52.57
CA TYR A 866 14.03 -14.96 -51.25
C TYR A 866 14.56 -13.78 -50.43
N SER A 867 15.87 -13.51 -50.50
CA SER A 867 16.50 -12.37 -49.83
C SER A 867 15.95 -11.02 -50.30
N ASP A 868 15.66 -10.86 -51.60
CA ASP A 868 15.02 -9.66 -52.14
C ASP A 868 13.64 -9.43 -51.52
N VAL A 869 12.83 -10.48 -51.39
CA VAL A 869 11.49 -10.41 -50.80
C VAL A 869 11.55 -10.07 -49.32
N ILE A 870 12.41 -10.74 -48.56
CA ILE A 870 12.62 -10.46 -47.13
C ILE A 870 13.11 -9.01 -46.94
N ARG A 871 13.99 -8.51 -47.81
CA ARG A 871 14.44 -7.11 -47.77
C ARG A 871 13.28 -6.11 -47.89
N TYR A 872 12.34 -6.34 -48.81
CA TYR A 872 11.16 -5.48 -48.94
C TYR A 872 10.25 -5.54 -47.71
N MET A 873 10.08 -6.74 -47.12
CA MET A 873 9.34 -6.88 -45.86
C MET A 873 10.01 -6.12 -44.72
N THR A 874 11.34 -6.21 -44.60
CA THR A 874 12.11 -5.50 -43.57
C THR A 874 12.00 -3.99 -43.72
N TYR A 875 12.02 -3.45 -44.95
CA TYR A 875 11.81 -2.01 -45.16
C TYR A 875 10.42 -1.54 -44.71
N ALA A 876 9.39 -2.32 -45.02
CA ALA A 876 8.03 -2.03 -44.56
C ALA A 876 7.92 -2.09 -43.03
N ALA A 877 8.49 -3.12 -42.40
CA ALA A 877 8.49 -3.29 -40.95
C ALA A 877 9.27 -2.16 -40.23
N LEU A 878 10.44 -1.78 -40.75
CA LEU A 878 11.24 -0.68 -40.20
C LEU A 878 10.47 0.64 -40.29
N GLY A 879 9.88 0.94 -41.45
CA GLY A 879 9.06 2.14 -41.64
C GLY A 879 7.86 2.21 -40.69
N ALA A 880 7.18 1.08 -40.48
CA ALA A 880 6.05 0.98 -39.56
C ALA A 880 6.44 1.14 -38.09
N SER A 881 7.71 0.88 -37.73
CA SER A 881 8.20 0.98 -36.34
C SER A 881 8.64 2.38 -35.94
N ILE A 882 8.96 3.27 -36.89
CA ILE A 882 9.45 4.65 -36.64
C ILE A 882 8.52 5.47 -35.72
N PRO A 883 7.18 5.43 -35.85
CA PRO A 883 6.29 6.19 -34.98
C PRO A 883 6.33 5.76 -33.51
N GLY A 884 6.73 4.52 -33.21
CA GLY A 884 6.73 3.95 -31.86
C GLY A 884 7.53 4.78 -30.85
N PRO A 885 8.85 4.96 -31.06
CA PRO A 885 9.69 5.79 -30.18
C PRO A 885 9.21 7.24 -30.04
N LEU A 886 8.68 7.84 -31.12
CA LEU A 886 8.18 9.22 -31.09
C LEU A 886 6.91 9.36 -30.24
N MET A 887 6.00 8.40 -30.33
CA MET A 887 4.79 8.38 -29.51
C MET A 887 5.09 8.01 -28.05
N ALA A 888 6.11 7.18 -27.79
CA ALA A 888 6.55 6.85 -26.43
C ALA A 888 7.03 8.09 -25.65
N LEU A 889 7.65 9.07 -26.33
CA LEU A 889 8.06 10.35 -25.72
C LEU A 889 6.86 11.22 -25.28
N LEU A 890 5.66 10.94 -25.78
CA LEU A 890 4.43 11.67 -25.40
C LEU A 890 3.71 11.02 -24.22
N LEU A 891 4.19 9.89 -23.71
CA LEU A 891 3.59 9.23 -22.55
C LEU A 891 3.93 9.99 -21.25
N PRO A 892 2.93 10.23 -20.39
CA PRO A 892 3.17 10.77 -19.06
C PRO A 892 4.08 9.86 -18.23
N ASP A 893 5.00 10.45 -17.47
CA ASP A 893 5.87 9.73 -16.54
C ASP A 893 5.12 9.44 -15.23
N TYR A 894 4.91 8.16 -14.92
CA TYR A 894 4.21 7.71 -13.74
C TYR A 894 5.13 6.94 -12.79
N ILE A 895 5.11 7.33 -11.52
CA ILE A 895 5.76 6.56 -10.44
C ILE A 895 4.87 5.38 -10.08
N LEU A 896 5.34 4.15 -10.33
CA LEU A 896 4.61 2.93 -10.02
C LEU A 896 4.52 2.70 -8.51
N PRO A 897 3.32 2.67 -7.92
CA PRO A 897 3.17 2.48 -6.48
C PRO A 897 3.13 0.98 -6.12
N ASP A 898 3.32 0.66 -4.83
CA ASP A 898 3.15 -0.71 -4.31
C ASP A 898 1.67 -1.12 -4.12
N ARG A 899 0.73 -0.36 -4.70
CA ARG A 899 -0.71 -0.67 -4.81
C ARG A 899 -1.07 -1.12 -6.24
N HIS A 900 -2.33 -1.53 -6.49
CA HIS A 900 -2.70 -2.09 -7.79
C HIS A 900 -2.77 -1.06 -8.94
N ASN A 901 -3.18 0.18 -8.70
CA ASN A 901 -3.32 1.23 -9.73
C ASN A 901 -3.09 2.65 -9.15
N LEU A 902 -3.19 3.69 -9.98
CA LEU A 902 -3.04 5.08 -9.56
C LEU A 902 -4.36 5.74 -9.14
N VAL A 903 -5.50 5.16 -9.50
CA VAL A 903 -6.84 5.77 -9.40
C VAL A 903 -7.49 5.51 -8.03
N GLU A 904 -7.24 4.35 -7.46
CA GLU A 904 -7.73 3.92 -6.15
C GLU A 904 -6.63 4.20 -5.12
N GLY A 905 -6.81 5.28 -4.35
CA GLY A 905 -5.81 5.80 -3.43
C GLY A 905 -6.33 6.92 -2.57
#